data_AF-A0AAP0BCE9-F1
#
_entry.id   AF-A0AAP0BCE9-F1
#
_cell.length_a   1.000
_cell.length_b   1.000
_cell.length_c   1.000
_cell.angle_alpha   90.00
_cell.angle_beta   90.00
_cell.angle_gamma   90.00
#
_symmetry.space_group_name_H-M   'P 1'
#
loop_
_entity.id
_entity.type
_entity.pdbx_description
1 polymer ?
#
loop_
_entity_poly.entity_id
_entity_poly.type
_entity_poly.pdbx_seq_one_letter_code
_entity_poly.pdbx_strand_id
1 'polypeptide(L)'
;MSSSRGGPEQQPPPRRLLRTQTAGNLGESIFDSEVVPSSLVEIAPILRVANEVEATNPRVAYLCRFYAFEKAHRLDPTSSGRGVRQFKTALLQRLERDNEPTFRERRKSSDAQEMRSFYQHYYSKYIEALQNLADKADRARLTKAYQTAAVLFEVLKAVNLTQSLEVDNEILETHNKVEEKKKIYAPYNVLPLDPDSANQAIMRYPEIQAAVIALRNTRGLPWPKDHEKKLDEDLLDWLQAMFGFQKDNVANQREHLILLLANVHIRQVPKPDQQAKLDDRSLTLIVKKLFRNYRKWCKYLDRRSSLWMPTIQQEVQQRKLLYMGLYLLIWGEAANLRFMPECLCYIYHHMAFELYSMLAGNVSSMTGENIKPAYGGDEEAFLRKVVTPIHETIAKEAERSKREKSKHSQWRNYDDLNEYFWSADCFHLGWPMRADASFFCQPPSHRSDKNGDIIPSGRDRWIGKSNFVEIRSFWHVFRSFDRLWAFFILALQVMIILAWNGDSPSDIFDDGVFKQVLSIFITAAVLKLGQAVLDVVLSWKARKSMSYAVKLRYILKLVSSAIWVVILPVTYAYTWENPTGLAKTIKSWLGNGQNQPSLYILAVVIYLSPNMLSALLFLFPFVRRFLESSHYKIVMLMMWWSQPRLFIGRGMHESAFSLFMYTIFWVILIVTKLIFSYYIEIKPLVNPTKDILSSPISTYKWHEFFPHAKSNIGVVIALWAPIMLVYFMDTQIWYALFSTLVGGIYGAYRRLGEIRTLGMLRSRFQTLPGAFNARLIPIEKSESTEKKGLKASLSRRFAKIPPSNKEKEAAKFAQMWNKIITSFREEDLINNREMDLLLVPYWADRDLNLVQWPPFLLASKIPIALDMAKDSKGKDRDLINRLDSDDYMACAVRECYLSFKNIIKYLVTGEREQEIINKIFDEIEKLIVADKLIAELKMSALPALSNKFVDLIKILMDNKEEDGGRVVFLFKIC
;
A
#
# COMPACT_ATOMS: atom_id res chain seq x y z
N MET A 1 50.70 -23.00 -3.72
CA MET A 1 51.15 -23.31 -2.35
C MET A 1 49.99 -23.05 -1.41
N SER A 2 49.67 -24.10 -0.65
CA SER A 2 48.61 -24.24 0.34
C SER A 2 48.93 -23.53 1.65
N SER A 3 47.92 -22.94 2.31
CA SER A 3 47.68 -23.20 3.73
C SER A 3 46.26 -22.81 4.16
N SER A 4 45.55 -23.85 4.54
CA SER A 4 44.26 -23.92 5.24
C SER A 4 44.28 -23.30 6.64
N ARG A 5 43.19 -22.63 7.02
CA ARG A 5 42.60 -22.70 8.37
C ARG A 5 41.09 -22.47 8.26
N GLY A 6 40.33 -23.57 8.28
CA GLY A 6 38.90 -23.57 8.51
C GLY A 6 38.60 -23.54 10.00
N GLY A 7 37.74 -22.61 10.40
CA GLY A 7 37.02 -22.59 11.68
C GLY A 7 35.55 -22.26 11.38
N PRO A 8 34.58 -22.80 12.14
CA PRO A 8 33.18 -22.80 11.72
C PRO A 8 32.54 -21.42 11.98
N GLU A 9 31.92 -20.85 10.94
CA GLU A 9 31.04 -19.70 11.09
C GLU A 9 29.80 -20.09 11.91
N GLN A 10 29.58 -19.37 13.01
CA GLN A 10 28.36 -19.41 13.80
C GLN A 10 27.19 -18.91 12.95
N GLN A 11 26.28 -19.82 12.62
CA GLN A 11 24.97 -19.49 12.08
C GLN A 11 24.19 -18.62 13.09
N PRO A 12 23.41 -17.62 12.62
CA PRO A 12 22.43 -16.95 13.48
C PRO A 12 21.41 -17.98 14.00
N PRO A 13 20.95 -17.88 15.26
CA PRO A 13 20.02 -18.86 15.80
C PRO A 13 18.74 -18.87 14.95
N PRO A 14 18.21 -20.06 14.62
CA PRO A 14 16.95 -20.14 13.90
C PRO A 14 15.87 -19.48 14.75
N ARG A 15 15.12 -18.54 14.15
CA ARG A 15 13.82 -18.13 14.68
C ARG A 15 13.02 -19.39 14.95
N ARG A 16 12.79 -19.69 16.24
CA ARG A 16 11.84 -20.72 16.66
C ARG A 16 10.47 -20.36 16.05
N LEU A 17 10.16 -21.00 14.93
CA LEU A 17 8.79 -21.42 14.66
C LEU A 17 8.35 -22.17 15.92
N LEU A 18 7.28 -21.71 16.57
CA LEU A 18 6.64 -22.42 17.67
C LEU A 18 6.22 -23.79 17.12
N ARG A 19 7.13 -24.74 17.32
CA ARG A 19 6.97 -26.16 17.05
C ARG A 19 5.88 -26.64 17.99
N THR A 20 4.80 -27.17 17.40
CA THR A 20 3.76 -27.91 18.10
C THR A 20 4.43 -28.89 19.05
N GLN A 21 4.08 -28.80 20.33
CA GLN A 21 4.67 -29.62 21.39
C GLN A 21 4.47 -31.11 21.05
N THR A 22 5.58 -31.83 20.98
CA THR A 22 5.62 -33.29 20.95
C THR A 22 5.14 -33.84 22.29
N ALA A 23 4.28 -34.86 22.22
CA ALA A 23 3.70 -35.56 23.36
C ALA A 23 4.76 -35.99 24.36
N GLY A 24 4.65 -35.44 25.57
CA GLY A 24 5.29 -35.90 26.80
C GLY A 24 4.44 -35.40 27.95
N ASN A 25 3.72 -36.31 28.61
CA ASN A 25 2.87 -36.09 29.78
C ASN A 25 2.05 -34.79 29.79
N LEU A 26 0.85 -34.86 29.19
CA LEU A 26 -0.20 -33.85 29.34
C LEU A 26 -0.75 -33.88 30.78
N GLY A 27 -0.09 -33.17 31.68
CA GLY A 27 -0.80 -32.45 32.73
C GLY A 27 -1.57 -31.30 32.07
N GLU A 28 -2.88 -31.27 32.30
CA GLU A 28 -3.83 -30.16 32.09
C GLU A 28 -3.40 -29.06 31.12
N SER A 29 -3.46 -29.32 29.81
CA SER A 29 -3.60 -28.23 28.84
C SER A 29 -5.04 -28.17 28.35
N ILE A 30 -5.64 -27.00 28.54
CA ILE A 30 -7.00 -26.64 28.16
C ILE A 30 -7.15 -26.90 26.66
N PHE A 31 -8.11 -27.75 26.27
CA PHE A 31 -8.48 -27.93 24.87
C PHE A 31 -9.00 -26.60 24.35
N ASP A 32 -8.18 -25.95 23.52
CA ASP A 32 -8.55 -24.68 22.89
C ASP A 32 -9.45 -24.95 21.69
N SER A 33 -10.76 -24.91 21.95
CA SER A 33 -11.82 -25.05 20.93
C SER A 33 -11.78 -23.99 19.83
N GLU A 34 -10.91 -22.99 19.92
CA GLU A 34 -10.89 -21.79 19.08
C GLU A 34 -10.01 -21.95 17.82
N VAL A 35 -9.08 -22.92 17.80
CA VAL A 35 -8.17 -23.13 16.66
C VAL A 35 -8.65 -24.27 15.75
N VAL A 36 -9.47 -23.92 14.76
CA VAL A 36 -10.03 -24.87 13.78
C VAL A 36 -9.14 -24.97 12.52
N PRO A 37 -8.84 -26.17 12.01
CA PRO A 37 -8.12 -26.35 10.74
C PRO A 37 -8.84 -25.68 9.54
N SER A 38 -8.08 -25.20 8.55
CA SER A 38 -8.63 -24.47 7.39
C SER A 38 -9.63 -25.26 6.54
N SER A 39 -9.56 -26.60 6.56
CA SER A 39 -10.53 -27.48 5.90
C SER A 39 -11.85 -27.66 6.66
N LEU A 40 -11.91 -27.19 7.91
CA LEU A 40 -13.06 -27.32 8.82
C LEU A 40 -13.64 -25.96 9.23
N VAL A 41 -13.39 -24.88 8.47
CA VAL A 41 -13.84 -23.53 8.86
C VAL A 41 -15.35 -23.44 9.11
N GLU A 42 -16.15 -24.28 8.44
CA GLU A 42 -17.61 -24.33 8.59
C GLU A 42 -18.11 -24.75 9.99
N ILE A 43 -17.30 -25.44 10.80
CA ILE A 43 -17.71 -25.82 12.18
C ILE A 43 -17.37 -24.75 13.22
N ALA A 44 -16.54 -23.76 12.87
CA ALA A 44 -16.10 -22.74 13.82
C ALA A 44 -17.27 -21.93 14.42
N PRO A 45 -18.30 -21.51 13.66
CA PRO A 45 -19.47 -20.84 14.23
C PRO A 45 -20.21 -21.69 15.27
N ILE A 46 -20.29 -23.01 15.05
CA ILE A 46 -20.99 -23.95 15.94
C ILE A 46 -20.26 -24.06 17.28
N LEU A 47 -18.93 -24.15 17.25
CA LEU A 47 -18.11 -24.21 18.47
C LEU A 47 -18.11 -22.90 19.24
N ARG A 48 -18.13 -21.75 18.55
CA ARG A 48 -18.30 -20.44 19.21
C ARG A 48 -19.63 -20.34 19.95
N VAL A 49 -20.72 -20.77 19.30
CA VAL A 49 -22.04 -20.81 19.94
C VAL A 49 -22.04 -21.77 21.13
N ALA A 50 -21.38 -22.93 21.03
CA ALA A 50 -21.25 -23.85 22.15
C ALA A 50 -20.57 -23.21 23.37
N ASN A 51 -19.47 -22.48 23.16
CA ASN A 51 -18.78 -21.78 24.24
C ASN A 51 -19.61 -20.62 24.83
N GLU A 52 -20.36 -19.90 23.98
CA GLU A 52 -21.24 -18.81 24.43
C GLU A 52 -22.38 -19.30 25.33
N VAL A 53 -22.97 -20.46 25.02
CA VAL A 53 -24.12 -21.00 25.77
C VAL A 53 -23.72 -21.88 26.95
N GLU A 54 -22.44 -22.29 27.06
CA GLU A 54 -21.94 -23.20 28.09
C GLU A 54 -22.28 -22.73 29.51
N ALA A 55 -22.09 -21.45 29.82
CA ALA A 55 -22.41 -20.90 31.13
C ALA A 55 -23.92 -20.87 31.42
N THR A 56 -24.78 -20.89 30.40
CA THR A 56 -26.24 -20.80 30.55
C THR A 56 -26.91 -22.18 30.56
N ASN A 57 -26.49 -23.06 29.67
CA ASN A 57 -26.96 -24.44 29.59
C ASN A 57 -25.83 -25.36 29.08
N PRO A 58 -25.10 -26.03 30.01
CA PRO A 58 -23.99 -26.93 29.68
C PRO A 58 -24.40 -28.09 28.77
N ARG A 59 -25.63 -28.61 28.89
CA ARG A 59 -26.13 -29.71 28.03
C ARG A 59 -26.32 -29.26 26.58
N VAL A 60 -26.83 -28.06 26.35
CA VAL A 60 -26.96 -27.50 25.00
C VAL A 60 -25.57 -27.24 24.38
N ALA A 61 -24.61 -26.75 25.16
CA ALA A 61 -23.23 -26.59 24.69
C ALA A 61 -22.60 -27.92 24.27
N TYR A 62 -22.82 -28.98 25.06
CA TYR A 62 -22.41 -30.34 24.71
C TYR A 62 -23.02 -30.80 23.38
N LEU A 63 -24.33 -30.61 23.17
CA LEU A 63 -25.03 -30.99 21.92
C LEU A 63 -24.50 -30.22 20.70
N CYS A 64 -24.19 -28.92 20.85
CA CYS A 64 -23.55 -28.13 19.80
C CYS A 64 -22.16 -28.68 19.44
N ARG A 65 -21.33 -29.05 20.44
CA ARG A 65 -20.01 -29.65 20.19
C ARG A 65 -20.12 -31.03 19.54
N PHE A 66 -21.11 -31.83 19.94
CA PHE A 66 -21.38 -33.13 19.34
C PHE A 66 -21.76 -32.98 17.86
N TYR A 67 -22.66 -32.06 17.55
CA TYR A 67 -23.03 -31.74 16.18
C TYR A 67 -21.84 -31.23 15.35
N ALA A 68 -20.99 -30.36 15.92
CA ALA A 68 -19.77 -29.92 15.29
C ALA A 68 -18.81 -31.08 14.97
N PHE A 69 -18.70 -32.06 15.86
CA PHE A 69 -17.90 -33.27 15.65
C PHE A 69 -18.45 -34.13 14.50
N GLU A 70 -19.78 -34.36 14.44
CA GLU A 70 -20.41 -35.07 13.32
C GLU A 70 -20.20 -34.36 11.98
N LYS A 71 -20.40 -33.03 11.95
CA LYS A 71 -20.20 -32.21 10.76
C LYS A 71 -18.74 -32.24 10.30
N ALA A 72 -17.79 -32.19 11.23
CA ALA A 72 -16.37 -32.37 10.93
C ALA A 72 -16.04 -33.74 10.34
N HIS A 73 -16.72 -34.80 10.79
CA HIS A 73 -16.57 -36.14 10.24
C HIS A 73 -17.12 -36.23 8.80
N ARG A 74 -18.24 -35.57 8.50
CA ARG A 74 -18.81 -35.50 7.13
C ARG A 74 -17.95 -34.69 6.16
N LEU A 75 -17.37 -33.57 6.61
CA LEU A 75 -16.54 -32.69 5.78
C LEU A 75 -15.19 -33.33 5.40
N ASP A 76 -14.61 -34.13 6.29
CA ASP A 76 -13.38 -34.89 6.00
C ASP A 76 -13.46 -36.31 6.59
N PRO A 77 -14.09 -37.27 5.90
CA PRO A 77 -14.24 -38.64 6.39
C PRO A 77 -12.89 -39.32 6.60
N THR A 78 -11.91 -39.01 5.74
CA THR A 78 -10.59 -39.64 5.72
C THR A 78 -9.63 -39.13 6.79
N SER A 79 -9.89 -37.93 7.35
CA SER A 79 -9.03 -37.25 8.32
C SER A 79 -7.54 -37.19 7.88
N SER A 80 -7.32 -36.95 6.58
CA SER A 80 -6.00 -37.08 5.94
C SER A 80 -4.98 -36.05 6.41
N GLY A 81 -5.44 -34.88 6.88
CA GLY A 81 -4.58 -33.84 7.46
C GLY A 81 -4.22 -34.12 8.93
N ARG A 82 -2.92 -34.06 9.27
CA ARG A 82 -2.44 -34.23 10.65
C ARG A 82 -3.14 -33.30 11.65
N GLY A 83 -3.35 -32.03 11.28
CA GLY A 83 -4.04 -31.04 12.13
C GLY A 83 -5.53 -31.36 12.34
N VAL A 84 -6.21 -31.88 11.30
CA VAL A 84 -7.61 -32.32 11.38
C VAL A 84 -7.76 -33.50 12.33
N ARG A 85 -6.84 -34.47 12.25
CA ARG A 85 -6.86 -35.65 13.12
C ARG A 85 -6.63 -35.29 14.59
N GLN A 86 -5.65 -34.42 14.87
CA GLN A 86 -5.39 -33.94 16.23
C GLN A 86 -6.60 -33.19 16.80
N PHE A 87 -7.19 -32.29 16.01
CA PHE A 87 -8.37 -31.54 16.40
C PHE A 87 -9.57 -32.45 16.72
N LYS A 88 -9.92 -33.39 15.82
CA LYS A 88 -11.02 -34.34 16.04
C LYS A 88 -10.81 -35.20 17.27
N THR A 89 -9.58 -35.68 17.48
CA THR A 89 -9.25 -36.53 18.64
C THR A 89 -9.43 -35.76 19.95
N ALA A 90 -8.95 -34.52 20.00
CA ALA A 90 -9.06 -33.70 21.20
C ALA A 90 -10.51 -33.21 21.45
N LEU A 91 -11.28 -32.93 20.39
CA LEU A 91 -12.71 -32.64 20.51
C LEU A 91 -13.49 -33.85 21.04
N LEU A 92 -13.17 -35.06 20.57
CA LEU A 92 -13.76 -36.30 21.06
C LEU A 92 -13.46 -36.53 22.54
N GLN A 93 -12.20 -36.37 22.96
CA GLN A 93 -11.80 -36.49 24.37
C GLN A 93 -12.55 -35.49 25.27
N ARG A 94 -12.80 -34.27 24.78
CA ARG A 94 -13.62 -33.29 25.50
C ARG A 94 -15.08 -33.73 25.58
N LEU A 95 -15.67 -34.23 24.49
CA LEU A 95 -17.03 -34.77 24.50
C LEU A 95 -17.17 -35.93 25.50
N GLU A 96 -16.23 -36.87 25.53
CA GLU A 96 -16.25 -37.99 26.48
C GLU A 96 -16.20 -37.51 27.94
N ARG A 97 -15.42 -36.45 28.22
CA ARG A 97 -15.33 -35.84 29.56
C ARG A 97 -16.60 -35.09 29.96
N ASP A 98 -17.17 -34.33 29.03
CA ASP A 98 -18.29 -33.43 29.29
C ASP A 98 -19.64 -34.17 29.27
N ASN A 99 -19.73 -35.38 28.71
CA ASN A 99 -21.01 -36.08 28.52
C ASN A 99 -21.75 -36.39 29.83
N GLU A 100 -21.11 -37.11 30.77
CA GLU A 100 -21.70 -37.46 32.07
C GLU A 100 -22.10 -36.25 32.93
N PRO A 101 -21.23 -35.25 33.18
CA PRO A 101 -21.60 -34.11 34.02
C PRO A 101 -22.75 -33.30 33.40
N THR A 102 -22.70 -33.04 32.09
CA THR A 102 -23.76 -32.27 31.42
C THR A 102 -25.07 -33.04 31.32
N PHE A 103 -25.03 -34.38 31.24
CA PHE A 103 -26.23 -35.22 31.23
C PHE A 103 -26.97 -35.16 32.58
N ARG A 104 -26.25 -35.10 33.71
CA ARG A 104 -26.84 -34.96 35.05
C ARG A 104 -27.50 -33.61 35.28
N GLU A 105 -27.01 -32.57 34.61
CA GLU A 105 -27.56 -31.21 34.69
C GLU A 105 -28.74 -30.96 33.73
N ARG A 106 -29.11 -31.96 32.92
CA ARG A 106 -30.23 -31.87 31.97
C ARG A 106 -31.56 -31.69 32.71
N ARG A 107 -32.35 -30.71 32.28
CA ARG A 107 -33.61 -30.30 32.94
C ARG A 107 -34.84 -30.93 32.31
N LYS A 108 -34.77 -31.36 31.04
CA LYS A 108 -35.86 -31.96 30.28
C LYS A 108 -35.68 -33.47 30.10
N SER A 109 -36.76 -34.14 29.69
CA SER A 109 -36.80 -35.61 29.57
C SER A 109 -35.96 -36.15 28.40
N SER A 110 -35.78 -35.35 27.34
CA SER A 110 -34.95 -35.68 26.17
C SER A 110 -34.08 -34.49 25.75
N ASP A 111 -32.98 -34.78 25.06
CA ASP A 111 -32.09 -33.75 24.49
C ASP A 111 -32.80 -32.87 23.45
N ALA A 112 -33.74 -33.41 22.66
CA ALA A 112 -34.58 -32.63 21.75
C ALA A 112 -35.46 -31.62 22.51
N GLN A 113 -36.08 -32.04 23.62
CA GLN A 113 -36.90 -31.14 24.44
C GLN A 113 -36.05 -30.08 25.16
N GLU A 114 -34.84 -30.42 25.60
CA GLU A 114 -33.88 -29.48 26.18
C GLU A 114 -33.50 -28.40 25.15
N MET A 115 -33.10 -28.82 23.94
CA MET A 115 -32.73 -27.92 22.86
C MET A 115 -33.92 -27.06 22.40
N ARG A 116 -35.13 -27.64 22.29
CA ARG A 116 -36.36 -26.90 21.96
C ARG A 116 -36.66 -25.82 23.00
N SER A 117 -36.66 -26.20 24.28
CA SER A 117 -36.93 -25.27 25.38
C SER A 117 -35.88 -24.17 25.43
N PHE A 118 -34.62 -24.49 25.16
CA PHE A 118 -33.54 -23.51 25.13
C PHE A 118 -33.64 -22.57 23.93
N TYR A 119 -33.97 -23.07 22.73
CA TYR A 119 -34.15 -22.26 21.54
C TYR A 119 -35.28 -21.22 21.73
N GLN A 120 -36.43 -21.64 22.26
CA GLN A 120 -37.55 -20.74 22.57
C GLN A 120 -37.17 -19.70 23.64
N HIS A 121 -36.49 -20.15 24.71
CA HIS A 121 -36.00 -19.25 25.74
C HIS A 121 -34.99 -18.23 25.20
N TYR A 122 -34.08 -18.68 24.33
CA TYR A 122 -33.09 -17.81 23.69
C TYR A 122 -33.75 -16.78 22.79
N TYR A 123 -34.71 -17.20 21.96
CA TYR A 123 -35.46 -16.31 21.08
C TYR A 123 -36.19 -15.21 21.88
N SER A 124 -36.93 -15.57 22.93
CA SER A 124 -37.64 -14.58 23.73
C SER A 124 -36.70 -13.64 24.51
N LYS A 125 -35.65 -14.20 25.14
CA LYS A 125 -34.71 -13.43 25.97
C LYS A 125 -33.79 -12.51 25.17
N TYR A 126 -33.34 -12.93 23.98
CA TYR A 126 -32.33 -12.20 23.21
C TYR A 126 -32.88 -11.58 21.93
N ILE A 127 -33.87 -12.15 21.25
CA ILE A 127 -34.40 -11.58 20.01
C ILE A 127 -35.60 -10.68 20.31
N GLU A 128 -36.65 -11.19 20.97
CA GLU A 128 -37.85 -10.38 21.28
C GLU A 128 -37.54 -9.22 22.25
N ALA A 129 -36.75 -9.48 23.30
CA ALA A 129 -36.35 -8.43 24.24
C ALA A 129 -35.53 -7.32 23.55
N LEU A 130 -34.63 -7.67 22.62
CA LEU A 130 -33.84 -6.67 21.87
C LEU A 130 -34.68 -5.93 20.82
N GLN A 131 -35.75 -6.53 20.29
CA GLN A 131 -36.70 -5.86 19.39
C GLN A 131 -37.60 -4.86 20.15
N ASN A 132 -37.96 -5.16 21.40
CA ASN A 132 -38.89 -4.36 22.21
C ASN A 132 -38.24 -3.18 22.96
N LEU A 133 -36.91 -3.13 23.07
CA LEU A 133 -36.20 -2.00 23.67
C LEU A 133 -36.33 -0.74 22.79
N ALA A 134 -36.98 0.29 23.33
CA ALA A 134 -37.29 1.55 22.65
C ALA A 134 -36.06 2.33 22.15
N ASP A 135 -34.90 2.14 22.79
CA ASP A 135 -33.60 2.54 22.26
C ASP A 135 -33.03 1.41 21.41
N LYS A 136 -33.26 1.52 20.10
CA LYS A 136 -32.79 0.62 19.03
C LYS A 136 -31.47 -0.07 19.38
N ALA A 137 -31.58 -1.35 19.72
CA ALA A 137 -30.49 -2.23 20.15
C ALA A 137 -29.25 -2.11 19.26
N ASP A 138 -28.06 -2.24 19.87
CA ASP A 138 -26.79 -2.45 19.18
C ASP A 138 -26.98 -3.46 18.04
N ARG A 139 -27.00 -3.00 16.79
CA ARG A 139 -27.18 -3.83 15.58
C ARG A 139 -26.27 -5.06 15.61
N ALA A 140 -25.03 -4.87 16.07
CA ALA A 140 -24.05 -5.93 16.24
C ALA A 140 -24.53 -7.05 17.18
N ARG A 141 -25.16 -6.71 18.32
CA ARG A 141 -25.73 -7.69 19.25
C ARG A 141 -26.91 -8.42 18.65
N LEU A 142 -27.77 -7.71 17.92
CA LEU A 142 -28.92 -8.30 17.24
C LEU A 142 -28.48 -9.25 16.10
N THR A 143 -27.50 -8.84 15.28
CA THR A 143 -26.87 -9.67 14.25
C THR A 143 -26.28 -10.94 14.87
N LYS A 144 -25.53 -10.80 15.97
CA LYS A 144 -24.98 -11.95 16.70
C LYS A 144 -26.09 -12.87 17.21
N ALA A 145 -27.16 -12.32 17.79
CA ALA A 145 -28.29 -13.11 18.28
C ALA A 145 -28.98 -13.92 17.17
N TYR A 146 -29.21 -13.34 15.99
CA TYR A 146 -29.77 -14.07 14.85
C TYR A 146 -28.80 -15.15 14.31
N GLN A 147 -27.50 -14.89 14.30
CA GLN A 147 -26.50 -15.90 13.91
C GLN A 147 -26.49 -17.08 14.89
N THR A 148 -26.46 -16.80 16.20
CA THR A 148 -26.50 -17.81 17.25
C THR A 148 -27.81 -18.60 17.21
N ALA A 149 -28.96 -17.94 17.01
CA ALA A 149 -30.25 -18.62 16.85
C ALA A 149 -30.27 -19.54 15.63
N ALA A 150 -29.73 -19.12 14.48
CA ALA A 150 -29.67 -19.96 13.29
C ALA A 150 -28.84 -21.24 13.51
N VAL A 151 -27.71 -21.12 14.21
CA VAL A 151 -26.87 -22.28 14.59
C VAL A 151 -27.59 -23.19 15.58
N LEU A 152 -28.23 -22.62 16.62
CA LEU A 152 -29.00 -23.42 17.59
C LEU A 152 -30.13 -24.20 16.91
N PHE A 153 -30.79 -23.62 15.90
CA PHE A 153 -31.81 -24.31 15.12
C PHE A 153 -31.22 -25.43 14.23
N GLU A 154 -30.05 -25.22 13.63
CA GLU A 154 -29.34 -26.27 12.87
C GLU A 154 -29.05 -27.49 13.77
N VAL A 155 -28.59 -27.25 15.00
CA VAL A 155 -28.35 -28.30 16.00
C VAL A 155 -29.67 -28.94 16.45
N LEU A 156 -30.73 -28.16 16.72
CA LEU A 156 -32.06 -28.67 17.07
C LEU A 156 -32.59 -29.64 16.01
N LYS A 157 -32.49 -29.26 14.72
CA LYS A 157 -32.91 -30.11 13.61
C LYS A 157 -32.13 -31.42 13.58
N ALA A 158 -30.82 -31.38 13.83
CA ALA A 158 -29.99 -32.58 13.89
C ALA A 158 -30.35 -33.49 15.06
N VAL A 159 -30.56 -32.94 16.26
CA VAL A 159 -30.95 -33.71 17.46
C VAL A 159 -32.32 -34.36 17.29
N ASN A 160 -33.29 -33.65 16.70
CA ASN A 160 -34.62 -34.17 16.38
C ASN A 160 -34.55 -35.33 15.38
N LEU A 161 -33.73 -35.22 14.33
CA LEU A 161 -33.49 -36.31 13.38
C LEU A 161 -32.91 -37.56 14.06
N THR A 162 -31.94 -37.40 14.95
CA THR A 162 -31.33 -38.53 15.69
C THR A 162 -32.33 -39.21 16.63
N GLN A 163 -33.31 -38.47 17.16
CA GLN A 163 -34.35 -39.00 18.05
C GLN A 163 -35.66 -39.40 17.33
N SER A 164 -35.70 -39.34 15.99
CA SER A 164 -36.89 -39.62 15.17
C SER A 164 -38.12 -38.78 15.55
N LEU A 165 -37.90 -37.52 15.92
CA LEU A 165 -38.94 -36.55 16.27
C LEU A 165 -39.08 -35.49 15.17
N GLU A 166 -40.32 -35.09 14.82
CA GLU A 166 -40.55 -33.94 13.95
C GLU A 166 -40.34 -32.61 14.71
N VAL A 167 -39.92 -31.57 13.99
CA VAL A 167 -39.82 -30.21 14.54
C VAL A 167 -41.20 -29.55 14.46
N ASP A 168 -41.66 -28.93 15.54
CA ASP A 168 -42.98 -28.29 15.55
C ASP A 168 -43.08 -27.12 14.56
N ASN A 169 -44.25 -26.98 13.93
CA ASN A 169 -44.51 -25.91 12.96
C ASN A 169 -44.27 -24.51 13.53
N GLU A 170 -44.56 -24.26 14.80
CA GLU A 170 -44.30 -22.98 15.47
C GLU A 170 -42.80 -22.63 15.51
N ILE A 171 -41.93 -23.62 15.70
CA ILE A 171 -40.48 -23.44 15.72
C ILE A 171 -39.96 -23.23 14.30
N LEU A 172 -40.54 -23.92 13.33
CA LEU A 172 -40.24 -23.70 11.91
C LEU A 172 -40.62 -22.28 11.47
N GLU A 173 -41.78 -21.77 11.85
CA GLU A 173 -42.20 -20.40 11.55
C GLU A 173 -41.32 -19.35 12.23
N THR A 174 -40.99 -19.53 13.50
CA THR A 174 -40.06 -18.62 14.20
C THR A 174 -38.66 -18.66 13.57
N HIS A 175 -38.18 -19.82 13.15
CA HIS A 175 -36.90 -19.93 12.44
C HIS A 175 -36.95 -19.30 11.05
N ASN A 176 -38.05 -19.43 10.30
CA ASN A 176 -38.20 -18.75 9.01
C ASN A 176 -38.07 -17.24 9.17
N LYS A 177 -38.67 -16.66 10.22
CA LYS A 177 -38.49 -15.23 10.58
C LYS A 177 -37.04 -14.91 10.93
N VAL A 178 -36.35 -15.78 11.67
CA VAL A 178 -34.91 -15.65 11.98
C VAL A 178 -34.07 -15.64 10.71
N GLU A 179 -34.31 -16.55 9.76
CA GLU A 179 -33.59 -16.62 8.49
C GLU A 179 -33.85 -15.40 7.59
N GLU A 180 -35.08 -14.92 7.53
CA GLU A 180 -35.42 -13.66 6.84
C GLU A 180 -34.67 -12.47 7.43
N LYS A 181 -34.71 -12.32 8.77
CA LYS A 181 -34.03 -11.21 9.46
C LYS A 181 -32.50 -11.34 9.40
N LYS A 182 -31.96 -12.55 9.47
CA LYS A 182 -30.51 -12.81 9.32
C LYS A 182 -29.98 -12.35 7.95
N LYS A 183 -30.76 -12.50 6.88
CA LYS A 183 -30.41 -11.97 5.55
C LYS A 183 -30.39 -10.44 5.51
N ILE A 184 -31.22 -9.78 6.32
CA ILE A 184 -31.28 -8.31 6.43
C ILE A 184 -30.09 -7.78 7.27
N TYR A 185 -29.75 -8.46 8.36
CA TYR A 185 -28.68 -8.07 9.29
C TYR A 185 -27.30 -8.63 8.89
N ALA A 186 -26.89 -8.42 7.64
CA ALA A 186 -25.57 -8.86 7.16
C ALA A 186 -24.42 -8.19 7.97
N PRO A 187 -23.37 -8.95 8.35
CA PRO A 187 -22.35 -8.49 9.31
C PRO A 187 -21.33 -7.50 8.72
N TYR A 188 -21.21 -7.38 7.41
CA TYR A 188 -20.09 -6.67 6.77
C TYR A 188 -20.35 -5.18 6.45
N ASN A 189 -21.61 -4.74 6.46
CA ASN A 189 -21.98 -3.37 6.13
C ASN A 189 -22.23 -2.53 7.39
N VAL A 190 -21.51 -1.42 7.49
CA VAL A 190 -21.62 -0.44 8.58
C VAL A 190 -22.91 0.36 8.47
N LEU A 191 -23.38 0.63 7.25
CA LEU A 191 -24.59 1.43 7.02
C LEU A 191 -25.85 0.56 7.02
N PRO A 192 -26.78 0.79 7.96
CA PRO A 192 -27.97 -0.01 8.09
C PRO A 192 -29.08 0.57 7.20
N LEU A 193 -29.09 0.16 5.92
CA LEU A 193 -30.00 0.72 4.92
C LEU A 193 -31.41 0.10 4.93
N ASP A 194 -31.66 -0.85 5.84
CA ASP A 194 -32.97 -1.46 6.04
C ASP A 194 -33.95 -0.51 6.75
N PRO A 195 -35.27 -0.60 6.46
CA PRO A 195 -36.29 0.26 7.04
C PRO A 195 -36.31 0.26 8.57
N ASP A 196 -36.11 -0.91 9.19
CA ASP A 196 -36.14 -1.09 10.64
C ASP A 196 -35.03 -0.28 11.34
N SER A 197 -33.93 -0.05 10.65
CA SER A 197 -32.74 0.62 11.18
C SER A 197 -32.63 2.11 10.88
N ALA A 198 -33.64 2.74 10.30
CA ALA A 198 -33.60 4.16 9.91
C ALA A 198 -33.28 5.16 11.05
N ASN A 199 -33.50 4.80 12.33
CA ASN A 199 -33.22 5.71 13.46
C ASN A 199 -31.89 5.41 14.18
N GLN A 200 -31.04 4.52 13.64
CA GLN A 200 -29.69 4.29 14.15
C GLN A 200 -28.87 5.57 14.07
N ALA A 201 -27.95 5.77 15.03
CA ALA A 201 -27.19 7.03 15.17
C ALA A 201 -26.47 7.44 13.88
N ILE A 202 -25.88 6.47 13.17
CA ILE A 202 -25.18 6.74 11.90
C ILE A 202 -26.12 7.21 10.78
N MET A 203 -27.39 6.80 10.79
CA MET A 203 -28.39 7.24 9.81
C MET A 203 -28.99 8.61 10.14
N ARG A 204 -28.69 9.18 11.33
CA ARG A 204 -29.11 10.54 11.71
C ARG A 204 -28.22 11.64 11.13
N TYR A 205 -27.05 11.29 10.59
CA TYR A 205 -26.17 12.30 9.98
C TYR A 205 -26.80 12.86 8.69
N PRO A 206 -26.97 14.19 8.57
CA PRO A 206 -27.66 14.80 7.43
C PRO A 206 -26.92 14.53 6.10
N GLU A 207 -25.60 14.36 6.13
CA GLU A 207 -24.80 14.06 4.94
C GLU A 207 -25.02 12.63 4.42
N ILE A 208 -25.22 11.68 5.33
CA ILE A 208 -25.55 10.28 4.98
C ILE A 208 -26.98 10.23 4.44
N GLN A 209 -27.93 10.90 5.10
CA GLN A 209 -29.30 11.01 4.60
C GLN A 209 -29.35 11.64 3.21
N ALA A 210 -28.63 12.73 3.00
CA ALA A 210 -28.54 13.41 1.71
C ALA A 210 -28.03 12.50 0.59
N ALA A 211 -27.00 11.69 0.87
CA ALA A 211 -26.45 10.73 -0.10
C ALA A 211 -27.42 9.58 -0.39
N VAL A 212 -28.08 9.03 0.64
CA VAL A 212 -29.09 7.96 0.50
C VAL A 212 -30.30 8.44 -0.31
N ILE A 213 -30.84 9.62 0.01
CA ILE A 213 -31.96 10.23 -0.73
C ILE A 213 -31.57 10.46 -2.20
N ALA A 214 -30.35 10.93 -2.46
CA ALA A 214 -29.88 11.14 -3.83
C ALA A 214 -29.76 9.83 -4.62
N LEU A 215 -29.36 8.73 -3.98
CA LEU A 215 -29.32 7.40 -4.59
C LEU A 215 -30.71 6.77 -4.77
N ARG A 216 -31.70 7.11 -3.95
CA ARG A 216 -33.08 6.63 -4.11
C ARG A 216 -33.85 7.33 -5.23
N ASN A 217 -33.27 8.34 -5.88
CA ASN A 217 -33.90 9.02 -7.01
C ASN A 217 -33.89 8.12 -8.27
N THR A 218 -34.88 7.22 -8.38
CA THR A 218 -35.07 6.29 -9.52
C THR A 218 -36.07 6.80 -10.55
N ARG A 219 -36.42 8.10 -10.51
CA ARG A 219 -37.40 8.71 -11.43
C ARG A 219 -36.89 8.63 -12.88
N GLY A 220 -37.75 8.18 -13.79
CA GLY A 220 -37.46 8.13 -15.23
C GLY A 220 -36.57 6.96 -15.69
N LEU A 221 -36.23 6.02 -14.80
CA LEU A 221 -35.43 4.85 -15.17
C LEU A 221 -36.28 3.74 -15.82
N PRO A 222 -35.84 3.14 -16.94
CA PRO A 222 -36.53 2.02 -17.56
C PRO A 222 -36.20 0.72 -16.83
N TRP A 223 -37.18 0.16 -16.10
CA TRP A 223 -37.03 -1.12 -15.42
C TRP A 223 -37.36 -2.30 -16.36
N PRO A 224 -36.80 -3.50 -16.12
CA PRO A 224 -37.21 -4.71 -16.83
C PRO A 224 -38.72 -5.01 -16.65
N LYS A 225 -39.37 -5.59 -17.66
CA LYS A 225 -40.83 -5.82 -17.67
C LYS A 225 -41.32 -6.71 -16.52
N ASP A 226 -40.50 -7.67 -16.09
CA ASP A 226 -40.82 -8.64 -15.04
C ASP A 226 -40.30 -8.23 -13.65
N HIS A 227 -39.83 -6.99 -13.48
CA HIS A 227 -39.24 -6.52 -12.22
C HIS A 227 -40.30 -5.96 -11.27
N GLU A 228 -40.54 -6.66 -10.17
CA GLU A 228 -41.35 -6.16 -9.06
C GLU A 228 -40.57 -5.11 -8.27
N LYS A 229 -40.88 -3.83 -8.51
CA LYS A 229 -40.19 -2.71 -7.87
C LYS A 229 -40.43 -2.71 -6.36
N LYS A 230 -39.37 -2.83 -5.57
CA LYS A 230 -39.43 -2.69 -4.11
C LYS A 230 -39.34 -1.21 -3.71
N LEU A 231 -39.95 -0.87 -2.58
CA LEU A 231 -40.05 0.52 -2.09
C LEU A 231 -38.68 1.16 -1.78
N ASP A 232 -37.67 0.35 -1.44
CA ASP A 232 -36.33 0.80 -1.04
C ASP A 232 -35.27 0.72 -2.16
N GLU A 233 -35.66 0.40 -3.39
CA GLU A 233 -34.71 0.24 -4.50
C GLU A 233 -34.08 1.56 -4.94
N ASP A 234 -32.77 1.52 -5.17
CA ASP A 234 -31.94 2.66 -5.51
C ASP A 234 -31.31 2.57 -6.91
N LEU A 235 -30.53 3.58 -7.27
CA LEU A 235 -29.81 3.63 -8.55
C LEU A 235 -28.90 2.42 -8.80
N LEU A 236 -28.34 1.81 -7.75
CA LEU A 236 -27.44 0.66 -7.89
C LEU A 236 -28.22 -0.65 -8.04
N ASP A 237 -29.41 -0.79 -7.43
CA ASP A 237 -30.32 -1.91 -7.71
C ASP A 237 -30.75 -1.90 -9.19
N TRP A 238 -31.00 -0.72 -9.74
CA TRP A 238 -31.28 -0.59 -11.16
C TRP A 238 -30.07 -1.00 -12.03
N LEU A 239 -28.85 -0.54 -11.69
CA LEU A 239 -27.63 -0.97 -12.40
C LEU A 239 -27.41 -2.48 -12.30
N GLN A 240 -27.75 -3.07 -11.15
CA GLN A 240 -27.69 -4.51 -10.94
C GLN A 240 -28.65 -5.24 -11.88
N ALA A 241 -29.93 -4.83 -11.92
CA ALA A 241 -30.94 -5.45 -12.76
C ALA A 241 -30.60 -5.36 -14.25
N MET A 242 -30.01 -4.23 -14.69
CA MET A 242 -29.66 -4.04 -16.10
C MET A 242 -28.40 -4.80 -16.50
N PHE A 243 -27.32 -4.73 -15.71
CA PHE A 243 -26.01 -5.28 -16.11
C PHE A 243 -25.65 -6.63 -15.47
N GLY A 244 -26.45 -7.13 -14.53
CA GLY A 244 -26.24 -8.43 -13.89
C GLY A 244 -25.03 -8.46 -12.94
N PHE A 245 -24.87 -7.45 -12.08
CA PHE A 245 -23.83 -7.43 -11.04
C PHE A 245 -24.19 -8.34 -9.85
N GLN A 246 -23.19 -8.79 -9.10
CA GLN A 246 -23.37 -9.60 -7.90
C GLN A 246 -24.04 -8.81 -6.77
N LYS A 247 -24.99 -9.44 -6.05
CA LYS A 247 -25.76 -8.82 -4.95
C LYS A 247 -24.86 -8.22 -3.87
N ASP A 248 -23.83 -8.97 -3.46
CA ASP A 248 -22.90 -8.53 -2.41
C ASP A 248 -21.99 -7.39 -2.89
N ASN A 249 -21.57 -7.39 -4.15
CA ASN A 249 -20.80 -6.29 -4.73
C ASN A 249 -21.62 -5.00 -4.74
N VAL A 250 -22.89 -5.08 -5.13
CA VAL A 250 -23.82 -3.96 -5.13
C VAL A 250 -23.98 -3.37 -3.73
N ALA A 251 -24.21 -4.23 -2.73
CA ALA A 251 -24.33 -3.81 -1.34
C ALA A 251 -23.06 -3.11 -0.82
N ASN A 252 -21.88 -3.68 -1.10
CA ASN A 252 -20.59 -3.13 -0.67
C ASN A 252 -20.27 -1.79 -1.36
N GLN A 253 -20.49 -1.69 -2.67
CA GLN A 253 -20.23 -0.46 -3.42
C GLN A 253 -21.24 0.64 -3.11
N ARG A 254 -22.49 0.28 -2.76
CA ARG A 254 -23.50 1.22 -2.26
C ARG A 254 -23.02 1.92 -0.99
N GLU A 255 -22.61 1.15 0.01
CA GLU A 255 -22.07 1.70 1.26
C GLU A 255 -20.84 2.56 1.00
N HIS A 256 -19.89 2.05 0.22
CA HIS A 256 -18.68 2.79 -0.12
C HIS A 256 -18.98 4.13 -0.82
N LEU A 257 -19.95 4.15 -1.76
CA LEU A 257 -20.34 5.37 -2.44
C LEU A 257 -21.03 6.37 -1.51
N ILE A 258 -21.92 5.92 -0.63
CA ILE A 258 -22.58 6.77 0.38
C ILE A 258 -21.54 7.41 1.30
N LEU A 259 -20.62 6.62 1.86
CA LEU A 259 -19.57 7.12 2.74
C LEU A 259 -18.61 8.07 2.03
N LEU A 260 -18.27 7.79 0.77
CA LEU A 260 -17.42 8.67 -0.05
C LEU A 260 -18.10 10.04 -0.27
N LEU A 261 -19.40 10.04 -0.59
CA LEU A 261 -20.18 11.25 -0.77
C LEU A 261 -20.31 12.04 0.54
N ALA A 262 -20.70 11.37 1.63
CA ALA A 262 -20.84 11.99 2.95
C ALA A 262 -19.53 12.61 3.45
N ASN A 263 -18.40 11.92 3.29
CA ASN A 263 -17.07 12.42 3.71
C ASN A 263 -16.61 13.65 2.90
N VAL A 264 -16.93 13.73 1.61
CA VAL A 264 -16.62 14.95 0.84
C VAL A 264 -17.57 16.08 1.22
N HIS A 265 -18.84 15.76 1.45
CA HIS A 265 -19.88 16.72 1.81
C HIS A 265 -19.61 17.39 3.15
N ILE A 266 -19.29 16.62 4.20
CA ILE A 266 -18.98 17.12 5.55
C ILE A 266 -17.74 18.05 5.56
N ARG A 267 -16.81 17.84 4.63
CA ARG A 267 -15.60 18.68 4.50
C ARG A 267 -15.82 19.99 3.75
N GLN A 268 -16.93 20.12 3.02
CA GLN A 268 -17.22 21.30 2.17
C GLN A 268 -18.35 22.17 2.71
N VAL A 269 -19.29 21.62 3.49
CA VAL A 269 -20.50 22.32 3.92
C VAL A 269 -20.57 22.43 5.44
N PRO A 270 -20.33 23.63 6.01
CA PRO A 270 -20.67 23.93 7.39
C PRO A 270 -21.91 24.85 7.43
N LYS A 271 -23.08 24.32 7.06
CA LYS A 271 -24.37 24.99 7.29
C LYS A 271 -25.38 23.99 7.88
N PRO A 272 -25.67 24.07 9.20
CA PRO A 272 -26.60 23.15 9.86
C PRO A 272 -28.06 23.32 9.44
N ASP A 273 -28.42 24.43 8.76
CA ASP A 273 -29.83 24.82 8.56
C ASP A 273 -30.40 24.49 7.16
N GLN A 274 -29.66 23.81 6.29
CA GLN A 274 -30.16 23.40 4.98
C GLN A 274 -30.56 21.92 4.96
N GLN A 275 -31.78 21.65 4.47
CA GLN A 275 -32.35 20.32 4.23
C GLN A 275 -31.31 19.34 3.64
N ALA A 276 -31.44 18.06 3.99
CA ALA A 276 -30.59 16.94 3.58
C ALA A 276 -30.56 16.71 2.05
N LYS A 277 -29.97 17.66 1.32
CA LYS A 277 -29.75 17.60 -0.13
C LYS A 277 -28.27 17.55 -0.42
N LEU A 278 -27.87 16.59 -1.24
CA LEU A 278 -26.48 16.40 -1.63
C LEU A 278 -26.00 17.58 -2.49
N ASP A 279 -24.89 18.20 -2.09
CA ASP A 279 -24.28 19.31 -2.82
C ASP A 279 -23.62 18.90 -4.15
N ASP A 280 -23.93 19.64 -5.21
CA ASP A 280 -23.41 19.41 -6.57
C ASP A 280 -21.90 19.65 -6.69
N ARG A 281 -21.31 20.50 -5.86
CA ARG A 281 -19.85 20.75 -5.88
C ARG A 281 -19.09 19.54 -5.34
N SER A 282 -19.56 18.99 -4.23
CA SER A 282 -19.05 17.75 -3.64
C SER A 282 -19.06 16.60 -4.66
N LEU A 283 -20.19 16.43 -5.36
CA LEU A 283 -20.33 15.43 -6.42
C LEU A 283 -19.37 15.67 -7.59
N THR A 284 -19.25 16.92 -8.05
CA THR A 284 -18.39 17.28 -9.18
C THR A 284 -16.90 17.04 -8.88
N LEU A 285 -16.48 17.24 -7.63
CA LEU A 285 -15.10 16.96 -7.20
C LEU A 285 -14.78 15.46 -7.27
N ILE A 286 -15.71 14.61 -6.80
CA ILE A 286 -15.56 13.15 -6.86
C ILE A 286 -15.53 12.68 -8.32
N VAL A 287 -16.49 13.12 -9.15
CA VAL A 287 -16.54 12.79 -10.59
C VAL A 287 -15.24 13.16 -11.29
N LYS A 288 -14.70 14.36 -11.02
CA LYS A 288 -13.43 14.81 -11.62
C LYS A 288 -12.24 13.93 -11.18
N LYS A 289 -12.24 13.45 -9.94
CA LYS A 289 -11.17 12.59 -9.40
C LYS A 289 -11.28 11.15 -9.92
N LEU A 290 -12.48 10.57 -9.88
CA LEU A 290 -12.75 9.19 -10.28
C LEU A 290 -12.48 8.98 -11.78
N PHE A 291 -13.02 9.85 -12.63
CA PHE A 291 -12.88 9.71 -14.09
C PHE A 291 -11.62 10.35 -14.68
N ARG A 292 -10.66 10.79 -13.85
CA ARG A 292 -9.44 11.45 -14.33
C ARG A 292 -8.64 10.55 -15.27
N ASN A 293 -8.50 9.28 -14.93
CA ASN A 293 -7.73 8.32 -15.73
C ASN A 293 -8.49 7.96 -17.01
N TYR A 294 -9.79 7.66 -16.90
CA TYR A 294 -10.66 7.41 -18.05
C TYR A 294 -10.65 8.55 -19.08
N ARG A 295 -10.78 9.82 -18.64
CA ARG A 295 -10.73 10.98 -19.54
C ARG A 295 -9.36 11.13 -20.23
N LYS A 296 -8.27 10.80 -19.53
CA LYS A 296 -6.92 10.79 -20.12
C LYS A 296 -6.77 9.69 -21.15
N TRP A 297 -7.28 8.49 -20.86
CA TRP A 297 -7.28 7.35 -21.79
C TRP A 297 -8.08 7.65 -23.06
N CYS A 298 -9.30 8.20 -22.94
CA CYS A 298 -10.09 8.63 -24.10
C CYS A 298 -9.34 9.69 -24.93
N LYS A 299 -8.74 10.70 -24.28
CA LYS A 299 -7.93 11.71 -24.98
C LYS A 299 -6.71 11.10 -25.67
N TYR A 300 -6.07 10.11 -25.06
CA TYR A 300 -4.90 9.43 -25.62
C TYR A 300 -5.23 8.63 -26.88
N LEU A 301 -6.40 7.96 -26.90
CA LEU A 301 -6.90 7.23 -28.07
C LEU A 301 -7.64 8.11 -29.10
N ASP A 302 -7.67 9.42 -28.90
CA ASP A 302 -8.44 10.38 -29.70
C ASP A 302 -9.94 10.01 -29.82
N ARG A 303 -10.53 9.57 -28.70
CA ARG A 303 -11.95 9.24 -28.58
C ARG A 303 -12.67 10.22 -27.66
N ARG A 304 -13.93 10.53 -28.01
CA ARG A 304 -14.82 11.29 -27.11
C ARG A 304 -15.18 10.44 -25.90
N SER A 305 -15.31 11.06 -24.73
CA SER A 305 -15.76 10.35 -23.53
C SER A 305 -17.23 9.97 -23.62
N SER A 306 -17.59 8.75 -23.22
CA SER A 306 -18.98 8.28 -23.11
C SER A 306 -19.75 8.88 -21.91
N LEU A 307 -19.17 9.88 -21.23
CA LEU A 307 -19.79 10.60 -20.12
C LEU A 307 -20.68 11.72 -20.64
N TRP A 308 -21.88 11.38 -21.09
CA TRP A 308 -22.86 12.35 -21.57
C TRP A 308 -23.72 12.86 -20.41
N MET A 309 -23.82 14.19 -20.27
CA MET A 309 -24.63 14.84 -19.24
C MET A 309 -25.85 15.51 -19.89
N PRO A 310 -27.05 15.39 -19.28
CA PRO A 310 -28.25 16.06 -19.76
C PRO A 310 -28.20 17.58 -19.51
N THR A 311 -29.04 18.34 -20.20
CA THR A 311 -29.17 19.80 -20.03
C THR A 311 -29.91 20.16 -18.75
N ILE A 312 -30.78 19.27 -18.25
CA ILE A 312 -31.61 19.48 -17.06
C ILE A 312 -30.79 19.22 -15.79
N GLN A 313 -30.62 20.24 -14.95
CA GLN A 313 -29.74 20.18 -13.78
C GLN A 313 -30.13 19.09 -12.76
N GLN A 314 -31.43 18.81 -12.59
CA GLN A 314 -31.91 17.74 -11.70
C GLN A 314 -31.51 16.33 -12.19
N GLU A 315 -31.48 16.11 -13.50
CA GLU A 315 -31.06 14.82 -14.09
C GLU A 315 -29.54 14.68 -14.13
N VAL A 316 -28.79 15.79 -14.16
CA VAL A 316 -27.32 15.78 -14.11
C VAL A 316 -26.81 15.10 -12.84
N GLN A 317 -27.47 15.32 -11.70
CA GLN A 317 -27.09 14.71 -10.43
C GLN A 317 -27.27 13.18 -10.47
N GLN A 318 -28.46 12.73 -10.88
CA GLN A 318 -28.78 11.31 -11.07
C GLN A 318 -27.81 10.65 -12.05
N ARG A 319 -27.50 11.33 -13.17
CA ARG A 319 -26.58 10.86 -14.21
C ARG A 319 -25.16 10.66 -13.69
N LYS A 320 -24.65 11.62 -12.92
CA LYS A 320 -23.32 11.53 -12.28
C LYS A 320 -23.27 10.36 -11.31
N LEU A 321 -24.31 10.15 -10.49
CA LEU A 321 -24.40 9.03 -9.55
C LEU A 321 -24.41 7.68 -10.28
N LEU A 322 -25.19 7.54 -11.35
CA LEU A 322 -25.22 6.32 -12.17
C LEU A 322 -23.86 5.99 -12.80
N TYR A 323 -23.17 6.97 -13.38
CA TYR A 323 -21.83 6.74 -13.94
C TYR A 323 -20.82 6.34 -12.87
N MET A 324 -20.86 6.97 -11.69
CA MET A 324 -19.98 6.61 -10.58
C MET A 324 -20.30 5.21 -10.03
N GLY A 325 -21.59 4.90 -9.83
CA GLY A 325 -22.05 3.58 -9.42
C GLY A 325 -21.59 2.51 -10.39
N LEU A 326 -21.79 2.72 -11.69
CA LEU A 326 -21.33 1.81 -12.74
C LEU A 326 -19.82 1.58 -12.69
N TYR A 327 -19.02 2.64 -12.54
CA TYR A 327 -17.56 2.52 -12.42
C TYR A 327 -17.15 1.70 -11.18
N LEU A 328 -17.78 1.97 -10.03
CA LEU A 328 -17.49 1.29 -8.77
C LEU A 328 -17.92 -0.19 -8.82
N LEU A 329 -19.05 -0.50 -9.45
CA LEU A 329 -19.52 -1.88 -9.64
C LEU A 329 -18.58 -2.68 -10.55
N ILE A 330 -18.18 -2.09 -11.69
CA ILE A 330 -17.15 -2.67 -12.59
C ILE A 330 -15.85 -2.90 -11.81
N TRP A 331 -15.39 -1.91 -11.04
CA TRP A 331 -14.19 -2.04 -10.22
C TRP A 331 -14.32 -3.13 -9.13
N GLY A 332 -15.49 -3.23 -8.52
CA GLY A 332 -15.83 -4.19 -7.48
C GLY A 332 -15.70 -5.65 -7.95
N GLU A 333 -16.19 -5.96 -9.16
CA GLU A 333 -16.15 -7.31 -9.74
C GLU A 333 -14.95 -7.59 -10.65
N ALA A 334 -14.10 -6.60 -10.95
CA ALA A 334 -12.96 -6.75 -11.85
C ALA A 334 -11.89 -7.77 -11.39
N ALA A 335 -11.82 -8.14 -10.11
CA ALA A 335 -10.81 -9.07 -9.57
C ALA A 335 -9.37 -8.75 -10.07
N ASN A 336 -8.71 -9.70 -10.75
CA ASN A 336 -7.35 -9.54 -11.29
C ASN A 336 -7.25 -8.52 -12.44
N LEU A 337 -8.36 -8.15 -13.09
CA LEU A 337 -8.36 -7.14 -14.15
C LEU A 337 -8.06 -5.74 -13.60
N ARG A 338 -8.09 -5.53 -12.27
CA ARG A 338 -7.65 -4.28 -11.61
C ARG A 338 -6.19 -3.91 -11.91
N PHE A 339 -5.37 -4.89 -12.27
CA PHE A 339 -3.98 -4.68 -12.72
C PHE A 339 -3.87 -4.24 -14.19
N MET A 340 -5.00 -4.15 -14.91
CA MET A 340 -5.08 -3.72 -16.31
C MET A 340 -5.99 -2.48 -16.43
N PRO A 341 -5.52 -1.29 -16.02
CA PRO A 341 -6.37 -0.09 -15.92
C PRO A 341 -6.93 0.39 -17.26
N GLU A 342 -6.22 0.21 -18.38
CA GLU A 342 -6.72 0.55 -19.72
C GLU A 342 -7.79 -0.44 -20.19
N CYS A 343 -7.68 -1.73 -19.83
CA CYS A 343 -8.75 -2.71 -20.00
C CYS A 343 -10.02 -2.30 -19.26
N LEU A 344 -9.90 -1.82 -18.02
CA LEU A 344 -11.04 -1.29 -17.26
C LEU A 344 -11.63 -0.03 -17.90
N CYS A 345 -10.79 0.85 -18.45
CA CYS A 345 -11.28 2.01 -19.20
C CYS A 345 -12.06 1.59 -20.44
N TYR A 346 -11.63 0.54 -21.14
CA TYR A 346 -12.33 -0.02 -22.29
C TYR A 346 -13.71 -0.60 -21.90
N ILE A 347 -13.77 -1.45 -20.87
CA ILE A 347 -15.03 -2.00 -20.35
C ILE A 347 -15.98 -0.88 -19.93
N TYR A 348 -15.47 0.08 -19.14
CA TYR A 348 -16.25 1.23 -18.71
C TYR A 348 -16.73 2.09 -19.88
N HIS A 349 -15.91 2.30 -20.92
CA HIS A 349 -16.26 3.10 -22.09
C HIS A 349 -17.51 2.58 -22.79
N HIS A 350 -17.58 1.26 -23.00
CA HIS A 350 -18.71 0.61 -23.66
C HIS A 350 -19.93 0.55 -22.75
N MET A 351 -19.80 0.13 -21.49
CA MET A 351 -20.93 0.08 -20.57
C MET A 351 -21.51 1.46 -20.25
N ALA A 352 -20.67 2.51 -20.17
CA ALA A 352 -21.14 3.88 -20.02
C ALA A 352 -21.89 4.38 -21.28
N PHE A 353 -21.48 3.93 -22.46
CA PHE A 353 -22.20 4.21 -23.70
C PHE A 353 -23.57 3.51 -23.74
N GLU A 354 -23.63 2.23 -23.37
CA GLU A 354 -24.90 1.50 -23.23
C GLU A 354 -25.83 2.15 -22.21
N LEU A 355 -25.28 2.53 -21.05
CA LEU A 355 -26.00 3.28 -20.03
C LEU A 355 -26.56 4.60 -20.58
N TYR A 356 -25.82 5.29 -21.46
CA TYR A 356 -26.32 6.47 -22.16
C TYR A 356 -27.46 6.15 -23.11
N SER A 357 -27.30 5.15 -23.97
CA SER A 357 -28.33 4.74 -24.93
C SER A 357 -29.63 4.30 -24.25
N MET A 358 -29.55 3.56 -23.15
CA MET A 358 -30.74 3.13 -22.37
C MET A 358 -31.52 4.31 -21.81
N LEU A 359 -30.81 5.28 -21.22
CA LEU A 359 -31.45 6.45 -20.61
C LEU A 359 -31.93 7.49 -21.63
N ALA A 360 -31.39 7.47 -22.85
CA ALA A 360 -31.89 8.29 -23.95
C ALA A 360 -33.18 7.74 -24.60
N GLY A 361 -33.63 6.54 -24.19
CA GLY A 361 -34.78 5.88 -24.81
C GLY A 361 -34.52 5.44 -26.25
N ASN A 362 -33.26 5.22 -26.62
CA ASN A 362 -32.91 4.80 -27.96
C ASN A 362 -33.47 3.39 -28.21
N VAL A 363 -34.13 3.24 -29.36
CA VAL A 363 -34.73 1.99 -29.80
C VAL A 363 -33.76 1.28 -30.74
N SER A 364 -33.61 -0.03 -30.58
CA SER A 364 -32.82 -0.85 -31.49
C SER A 364 -33.42 -0.79 -32.89
N SER A 365 -32.62 -0.40 -33.89
CA SER A 365 -33.05 -0.31 -35.29
C SER A 365 -33.45 -1.67 -35.90
N MET A 366 -33.02 -2.78 -35.28
CA MET A 366 -33.32 -4.14 -35.75
C MET A 366 -34.54 -4.78 -35.06
N THR A 367 -34.82 -4.43 -33.80
CA THR A 367 -35.86 -5.12 -33.00
C THR A 367 -37.04 -4.22 -32.62
N GLY A 368 -36.93 -2.89 -32.75
CA GLY A 368 -38.00 -1.97 -32.34
C GLY A 368 -38.23 -1.88 -30.83
N GLU A 369 -37.43 -2.61 -30.02
CA GLU A 369 -37.45 -2.54 -28.56
C GLU A 369 -36.38 -1.59 -28.01
N ASN A 370 -36.56 -1.12 -26.77
CA ASN A 370 -35.54 -0.36 -26.03
C ASN A 370 -34.22 -1.14 -26.00
N ILE A 371 -33.10 -0.42 -26.23
CA ILE A 371 -31.76 -1.03 -26.19
C ILE A 371 -31.52 -1.67 -24.82
N LYS A 372 -31.16 -2.95 -24.81
CA LYS A 372 -30.70 -3.70 -23.63
C LYS A 372 -29.17 -3.78 -23.64
N PRO A 373 -28.51 -3.93 -22.48
CA PRO A 373 -27.06 -4.10 -22.44
C PRO A 373 -26.64 -5.39 -23.16
N ALA A 374 -25.53 -5.35 -23.88
CA ALA A 374 -24.99 -6.47 -24.66
C ALA A 374 -24.77 -7.75 -23.82
N TYR A 375 -24.41 -7.57 -22.55
CA TYR A 375 -24.14 -8.64 -21.61
C TYR A 375 -25.13 -8.72 -20.45
N GLY A 376 -26.16 -7.87 -20.44
CA GLY A 376 -27.11 -7.74 -19.32
C GLY A 376 -28.25 -8.76 -19.33
N GLY A 377 -29.10 -8.68 -18.31
CA GLY A 377 -30.37 -9.43 -18.24
C GLY A 377 -30.34 -10.74 -17.44
N ASP A 378 -29.17 -11.35 -17.21
CA ASP A 378 -29.04 -12.56 -16.37
C ASP A 378 -28.39 -12.24 -15.02
N GLU A 379 -28.64 -13.07 -13.99
CA GLU A 379 -27.91 -12.96 -12.72
C GLU A 379 -26.41 -13.22 -12.92
N GLU A 380 -25.57 -12.37 -12.33
CA GLU A 380 -24.10 -12.41 -12.42
C GLU A 380 -23.52 -12.36 -13.85
N ALA A 381 -24.27 -11.79 -14.79
CA ALA A 381 -23.87 -11.74 -16.20
C ALA A 381 -22.58 -10.95 -16.44
N PHE A 382 -22.32 -9.87 -15.70
CA PHE A 382 -21.08 -9.10 -15.82
C PHE A 382 -19.86 -9.97 -15.49
N LEU A 383 -19.87 -10.65 -14.34
CA LEU A 383 -18.81 -11.55 -13.94
C LEU A 383 -18.61 -12.67 -14.97
N ARG A 384 -19.68 -13.35 -15.38
CA ARG A 384 -19.61 -14.53 -16.26
C ARG A 384 -19.26 -14.18 -17.71
N LYS A 385 -19.82 -13.12 -18.27
CA LYS A 385 -19.70 -12.80 -19.71
C LYS A 385 -18.63 -11.75 -20.02
N VAL A 386 -18.25 -10.89 -19.07
CA VAL A 386 -17.23 -9.85 -19.27
C VAL A 386 -15.91 -10.21 -18.58
N VAL A 387 -15.95 -10.50 -17.28
CA VAL A 387 -14.73 -10.71 -16.47
C VAL A 387 -14.11 -12.07 -16.75
N THR A 388 -14.89 -13.15 -16.71
CA THR A 388 -14.39 -14.54 -16.86
C THR A 388 -13.59 -14.77 -18.14
N PRO A 389 -14.03 -14.35 -19.35
CA PRO A 389 -13.26 -14.61 -20.58
C PRO A 389 -11.86 -13.95 -20.58
N ILE A 390 -11.77 -12.73 -20.04
CA ILE A 390 -10.50 -12.01 -19.92
C ILE A 390 -9.64 -12.68 -18.84
N HIS A 391 -10.23 -13.04 -17.71
CA HIS A 391 -9.54 -13.75 -16.63
C HIS A 391 -8.99 -15.10 -17.07
N GLU A 392 -9.76 -15.90 -17.81
CA GLU A 392 -9.31 -17.17 -18.37
C GLU A 392 -8.10 -16.98 -19.29
N THR A 393 -8.06 -15.91 -20.08
CA THR A 393 -6.92 -15.60 -20.94
C THR A 393 -5.67 -15.33 -20.09
N ILE A 394 -5.81 -14.53 -19.02
CA ILE A 394 -4.73 -14.28 -18.06
C ILE A 394 -4.29 -15.58 -17.37
N ALA A 395 -5.24 -16.41 -16.92
CA ALA A 395 -4.95 -17.66 -16.24
C ALA A 395 -4.20 -18.65 -17.14
N LYS A 396 -4.61 -18.78 -18.41
CA LYS A 396 -3.95 -19.64 -19.40
C LYS A 396 -2.52 -19.16 -19.72
N GLU A 397 -2.30 -17.84 -19.84
CA GLU A 397 -0.95 -17.27 -20.02
C GLU A 397 -0.07 -17.44 -18.76
N ALA A 398 -0.65 -17.27 -17.57
CA ALA A 398 0.04 -17.47 -16.30
C ALA A 398 0.43 -18.94 -16.08
N GLU A 399 -0.44 -19.90 -16.41
CA GLU A 399 -0.11 -21.32 -16.36
C GLU A 399 1.03 -21.66 -17.32
N ARG A 400 1.02 -21.06 -18.51
CA ARG A 400 2.08 -21.26 -19.50
C ARG A 400 3.43 -20.75 -19.04
N SER A 401 3.46 -19.64 -18.28
CA SER A 401 4.70 -19.16 -17.67
C SER A 401 5.36 -20.19 -16.73
N LYS A 402 4.56 -21.11 -16.15
CA LYS A 402 5.04 -22.17 -15.25
C LYS A 402 5.50 -23.43 -15.99
N ARG A 403 4.94 -23.73 -17.17
CA ARG A 403 5.12 -25.02 -17.87
C ARG A 403 6.50 -25.24 -18.49
N GLU A 404 7.42 -24.27 -18.46
CA GLU A 404 8.84 -24.48 -18.78
C GLU A 404 9.67 -23.23 -18.43
N LYS A 405 11.01 -23.33 -18.48
CA LYS A 405 11.96 -22.19 -18.65
C LYS A 405 11.76 -21.50 -20.02
N SER A 406 10.51 -21.28 -20.40
CA SER A 406 10.10 -20.70 -21.67
C SER A 406 10.65 -19.30 -21.77
N LYS A 407 11.17 -18.96 -22.95
CA LYS A 407 11.70 -17.61 -23.20
C LYS A 407 10.55 -16.64 -22.97
N HIS A 408 10.78 -15.57 -22.22
CA HIS A 408 9.77 -14.54 -21.90
C HIS A 408 9.02 -13.98 -23.13
N SER A 409 9.52 -14.21 -24.34
CA SER A 409 8.86 -13.91 -25.62
C SER A 409 7.65 -14.79 -25.97
N GLN A 410 7.46 -15.93 -25.30
CA GLN A 410 6.47 -16.95 -25.69
C GLN A 410 5.13 -16.84 -24.96
N TRP A 411 5.02 -16.03 -23.90
CA TRP A 411 3.81 -15.84 -23.11
C TRP A 411 3.62 -14.35 -22.77
N ARG A 412 2.40 -13.93 -22.45
CA ARG A 412 2.05 -12.53 -22.13
C ARG A 412 1.81 -12.35 -20.62
N ASN A 413 2.40 -11.32 -20.01
CA ASN A 413 2.04 -10.93 -18.65
C ASN A 413 0.83 -9.95 -18.65
N TYR A 414 0.40 -9.49 -17.47
CA TYR A 414 -0.71 -8.55 -17.36
C TYR A 414 -0.41 -7.20 -18.05
N ASP A 415 0.84 -6.74 -18.02
CA ASP A 415 1.26 -5.52 -18.73
C ASP A 415 1.14 -5.68 -20.24
N ASP A 416 1.58 -6.81 -20.79
CA ASP A 416 1.51 -7.15 -22.22
C ASP A 416 0.05 -7.24 -22.70
N LEU A 417 -0.86 -7.79 -21.87
CA LEU A 417 -2.28 -7.84 -22.17
C LEU A 417 -2.94 -6.45 -22.06
N ASN A 418 -2.51 -5.64 -21.11
CA ASN A 418 -3.02 -4.29 -20.93
C ASN A 418 -2.57 -3.33 -22.05
N GLU A 419 -1.39 -3.56 -22.62
CA GLU A 419 -0.85 -2.85 -23.78
C GLU A 419 -1.78 -2.91 -25.01
N TYR A 420 -2.56 -3.99 -25.15
CA TYR A 420 -3.56 -4.12 -26.21
C TYR A 420 -4.55 -2.94 -26.21
N PHE A 421 -4.88 -2.39 -25.03
CA PHE A 421 -5.82 -1.28 -24.86
C PHE A 421 -5.18 0.11 -25.00
N TRP A 422 -3.92 0.18 -25.43
CA TRP A 422 -3.24 1.44 -25.74
C TRP A 422 -3.40 1.85 -27.21
N SER A 423 -3.91 0.98 -28.07
CA SER A 423 -4.21 1.31 -29.46
C SER A 423 -5.71 1.49 -29.66
N ALA A 424 -6.08 2.35 -30.62
CA ALA A 424 -7.47 2.41 -31.11
C ALA A 424 -7.92 1.06 -31.72
N ASP A 425 -6.98 0.17 -32.04
CA ASP A 425 -7.26 -1.19 -32.50
C ASP A 425 -7.97 -2.04 -31.44
N CYS A 426 -7.92 -1.66 -30.16
CA CYS A 426 -8.64 -2.38 -29.10
C CYS A 426 -10.16 -2.39 -29.33
N PHE A 427 -10.70 -1.39 -30.06
CA PHE A 427 -12.11 -1.36 -30.43
C PHE A 427 -12.49 -2.43 -31.47
N HIS A 428 -11.52 -3.07 -32.13
CA HIS A 428 -11.78 -4.27 -32.91
C HIS A 428 -12.15 -5.47 -32.03
N LEU A 429 -11.88 -5.45 -30.73
CA LEU A 429 -12.38 -6.49 -29.83
C LEU A 429 -13.93 -6.56 -29.88
N GLY A 430 -14.58 -5.42 -30.08
CA GLY A 430 -16.03 -5.30 -30.18
C GLY A 430 -16.75 -5.32 -28.83
N TRP A 431 -18.02 -4.92 -28.82
CA TRP A 431 -18.91 -5.00 -27.66
C TRP A 431 -20.31 -5.41 -28.14
N PRO A 432 -20.72 -6.70 -28.01
CA PRO A 432 -20.01 -7.80 -27.34
C PRO A 432 -18.63 -8.12 -27.92
N MET A 433 -17.69 -8.45 -27.03
CA MET A 433 -16.35 -8.93 -27.34
C MET A 433 -16.40 -10.21 -28.18
N ARG A 434 -15.71 -10.17 -29.31
CA ARG A 434 -15.67 -11.27 -30.28
C ARG A 434 -14.71 -12.36 -29.80
N ALA A 435 -15.20 -13.60 -29.66
CA ALA A 435 -14.39 -14.73 -29.21
C ALA A 435 -13.23 -15.07 -30.18
N ASP A 436 -13.36 -14.73 -31.46
CA ASP A 436 -12.34 -14.92 -32.50
C ASP A 436 -11.32 -13.77 -32.57
N ALA A 437 -11.45 -12.76 -31.70
CA ALA A 437 -10.51 -11.66 -31.62
C ALA A 437 -9.11 -12.13 -31.23
N SER A 438 -8.11 -11.45 -31.78
CA SER A 438 -6.69 -11.71 -31.53
C SER A 438 -6.27 -11.66 -30.07
N PHE A 439 -7.04 -10.94 -29.23
CA PHE A 439 -6.84 -10.85 -27.79
C PHE A 439 -7.00 -12.22 -27.10
N PHE A 440 -8.09 -12.95 -27.43
CA PHE A 440 -8.44 -14.25 -26.84
C PHE A 440 -7.77 -15.44 -27.54
N CYS A 441 -7.25 -15.25 -28.74
CA CYS A 441 -6.51 -16.28 -29.45
C CYS A 441 -5.31 -16.77 -28.62
N GLN A 442 -4.97 -18.05 -28.77
CA GLN A 442 -3.72 -18.62 -28.26
C GLN A 442 -2.74 -18.81 -29.42
N PRO A 443 -1.42 -18.78 -29.17
CA PRO A 443 -0.49 -19.15 -30.22
C PRO A 443 -0.70 -20.62 -30.57
N PRO A 444 -0.47 -21.01 -31.84
CA PRO A 444 -0.64 -22.38 -32.28
C PRO A 444 0.18 -23.29 -31.36
N SER A 445 -0.52 -24.21 -30.70
CA SER A 445 0.16 -25.31 -30.04
C SER A 445 0.77 -26.17 -31.15
N HIS A 446 2.06 -26.49 -31.05
CA HIS A 446 2.61 -27.61 -31.80
C HIS A 446 1.96 -28.89 -31.24
N ARG A 447 0.70 -29.15 -31.57
CA ARG A 447 0.14 -30.48 -31.47
C ARG A 447 0.75 -31.27 -32.62
N SER A 448 1.71 -32.14 -32.31
CA SER A 448 1.97 -33.26 -33.22
C SER A 448 0.76 -34.19 -33.10
N ASP A 449 -0.17 -34.10 -34.02
CA ASP A 449 -1.05 -35.24 -34.24
C ASP A 449 -0.19 -36.43 -34.68
N LYS A 450 -0.52 -37.62 -34.20
CA LYS A 450 0.21 -38.87 -34.43
C LYS A 450 0.33 -39.27 -35.91
N ASN A 451 -0.28 -38.51 -36.83
CA ASN A 451 -0.29 -38.79 -38.27
C ASN A 451 0.58 -37.85 -39.12
N GLY A 452 1.46 -37.03 -38.54
CA GLY A 452 2.51 -36.34 -39.31
C GLY A 452 2.05 -35.22 -40.25
N ASP A 453 0.75 -35.02 -40.45
CA ASP A 453 0.23 -33.92 -41.25
C ASP A 453 0.16 -32.62 -40.46
N ILE A 454 1.07 -31.71 -40.81
CA ILE A 454 1.08 -30.33 -40.33
C ILE A 454 -0.06 -29.60 -41.05
N ILE A 455 -1.27 -29.60 -40.48
CA ILE A 455 -2.30 -28.65 -40.90
C ILE A 455 -1.79 -27.25 -40.53
N PRO A 456 -1.58 -26.31 -41.48
CA PRO A 456 -1.19 -24.96 -41.14
C PRO A 456 -2.41 -24.24 -40.54
N SER A 457 -2.64 -24.41 -39.25
CA SER A 457 -3.64 -23.63 -38.52
C SER A 457 -3.21 -22.16 -38.60
N GLY A 458 -4.12 -21.29 -39.06
CA GLY A 458 -3.86 -19.90 -39.47
C GLY A 458 -2.79 -19.18 -38.64
N ARG A 459 -1.66 -18.90 -39.30
CA ARG A 459 -0.43 -18.36 -38.68
C ARG A 459 -0.55 -16.95 -38.09
N ASP A 460 -1.69 -16.25 -38.25
CA ASP A 460 -1.69 -14.78 -38.16
C ASP A 460 -2.65 -14.15 -37.13
N ARG A 461 -3.38 -14.91 -36.29
CA ARG A 461 -4.37 -14.31 -35.38
C ARG A 461 -3.90 -14.03 -33.95
N TRP A 462 -2.86 -14.70 -33.45
CA TRP A 462 -2.34 -14.43 -32.10
C TRP A 462 -1.45 -13.18 -32.11
N ILE A 463 -1.85 -12.14 -31.36
CA ILE A 463 -1.00 -10.99 -31.10
C ILE A 463 -0.06 -11.34 -29.94
N GLY A 464 1.21 -11.61 -30.28
CA GLY A 464 2.28 -11.68 -29.31
C GLY A 464 2.65 -10.31 -28.75
N LYS A 465 3.75 -10.22 -28.00
CA LYS A 465 4.19 -8.94 -27.43
C LYS A 465 4.48 -7.92 -28.54
N SER A 466 3.76 -6.81 -28.52
CA SER A 466 3.79 -5.78 -29.56
C SER A 466 4.97 -4.82 -29.43
N ASN A 467 5.20 -4.25 -28.25
CA ASN A 467 6.24 -3.21 -28.09
C ASN A 467 7.56 -3.71 -27.50
N PHE A 468 7.55 -4.70 -26.60
CA PHE A 468 8.77 -5.17 -25.94
C PHE A 468 8.85 -6.69 -25.84
N VAL A 469 9.92 -7.26 -26.38
CA VAL A 469 10.26 -8.68 -26.24
C VAL A 469 11.62 -8.77 -25.55
N GLU A 470 11.64 -9.17 -24.28
CA GLU A 470 12.90 -9.38 -23.56
C GLU A 470 13.60 -10.65 -24.09
N ILE A 471 14.72 -10.46 -24.78
CA ILE A 471 15.65 -11.53 -25.12
C ILE A 471 16.83 -11.36 -24.17
N ARG A 472 17.09 -12.34 -23.30
CA ARG A 472 18.22 -12.25 -22.37
C ARG A 472 19.48 -12.80 -23.03
N SER A 473 20.52 -11.97 -23.10
CA SER A 473 21.89 -12.34 -23.48
C SER A 473 22.88 -11.44 -22.74
N PHE A 474 24.12 -11.89 -22.54
CA PHE A 474 25.16 -11.09 -21.88
C PHE A 474 25.40 -9.74 -22.60
N TRP A 475 25.31 -9.74 -23.93
CA TRP A 475 25.45 -8.54 -24.76
C TRP A 475 24.37 -7.48 -24.53
N HIS A 476 23.21 -7.83 -23.95
CA HIS A 476 22.19 -6.85 -23.57
C HIS A 476 22.65 -5.92 -22.44
N VAL A 477 23.66 -6.30 -21.65
CA VAL A 477 24.27 -5.41 -20.63
C VAL A 477 24.95 -4.23 -21.32
N PHE A 478 25.80 -4.49 -22.31
CA PHE A 478 26.48 -3.45 -23.08
C PHE A 478 25.51 -2.58 -23.88
N ARG A 479 24.42 -3.17 -24.38
CA ARG A 479 23.35 -2.42 -25.05
C ARG A 479 22.60 -1.48 -24.09
N SER A 480 22.29 -1.94 -22.89
CA SER A 480 21.45 -1.21 -21.93
C SER A 480 22.23 -0.11 -21.19
N PHE A 481 23.53 -0.32 -20.97
CA PHE A 481 24.41 0.62 -20.28
C PHE A 481 25.38 1.35 -21.24
N ASP A 482 24.95 1.55 -22.49
CA ASP A 482 25.69 2.23 -23.56
C ASP A 482 26.33 3.55 -23.13
N ARG A 483 25.56 4.39 -22.42
CA ARG A 483 26.01 5.70 -21.98
C ARG A 483 27.10 5.63 -20.92
N LEU A 484 27.07 4.61 -20.06
CA LEU A 484 28.00 4.49 -18.94
C LEU A 484 29.40 4.16 -19.46
N TRP A 485 29.54 3.10 -20.24
CA TRP A 485 30.84 2.70 -20.76
C TRP A 485 31.36 3.67 -21.82
N ALA A 486 30.49 4.23 -22.67
CA ALA A 486 30.93 5.25 -23.63
C ALA A 486 31.46 6.50 -22.92
N PHE A 487 30.78 6.97 -21.86
CA PHE A 487 31.25 8.10 -21.07
C PHE A 487 32.62 7.85 -20.43
N PHE A 488 32.81 6.69 -19.79
CA PHE A 488 34.09 6.39 -19.14
C PHE A 488 35.25 6.18 -20.13
N ILE A 489 35.02 5.57 -21.29
CA ILE A 489 36.05 5.47 -22.33
C ILE A 489 36.46 6.85 -22.84
N LEU A 490 35.49 7.74 -23.06
CA LEU A 490 35.77 9.11 -23.51
C LEU A 490 36.47 9.93 -22.42
N ALA A 491 36.02 9.84 -21.17
CA ALA A 491 36.64 10.54 -20.05
C ALA A 491 38.08 10.06 -19.82
N LEU A 492 38.34 8.77 -19.96
CA LEU A 492 39.68 8.22 -19.92
C LEU A 492 40.57 8.80 -21.03
N GLN A 493 40.09 8.83 -22.28
CA GLN A 493 40.83 9.42 -23.39
C GLN A 493 41.20 10.89 -23.10
N VAL A 494 40.26 11.67 -22.55
CA VAL A 494 40.54 13.06 -22.11
C VAL A 494 41.66 13.09 -21.08
N MET A 495 41.57 12.28 -20.01
CA MET A 495 42.57 12.27 -18.94
C MET A 495 43.96 11.87 -19.43
N ILE A 496 44.05 10.89 -20.35
CA ILE A 496 45.33 10.48 -20.95
C ILE A 496 45.93 11.62 -21.77
N ILE A 497 45.14 12.28 -22.63
CA ILE A 497 45.62 13.40 -23.44
C ILE A 497 46.12 14.56 -22.56
N LEU A 498 45.39 14.86 -21.47
CA LEU A 498 45.78 15.93 -20.56
C LEU A 498 47.04 15.59 -19.77
N ALA A 499 47.11 14.39 -19.21
CA ALA A 499 48.31 13.95 -18.49
C ALA A 499 49.54 13.82 -19.41
N TRP A 500 49.34 13.64 -20.72
CA TRP A 500 50.42 13.56 -21.69
C TRP A 500 51.04 14.91 -22.05
N ASN A 501 50.22 15.98 -22.11
CA ASN A 501 50.65 17.29 -22.60
C ASN A 501 50.82 18.36 -21.51
N GLY A 502 50.23 18.19 -20.33
CA GLY A 502 50.20 19.22 -19.29
C GLY A 502 50.39 18.67 -17.87
N ASP A 503 50.64 19.59 -16.94
CA ASP A 503 50.80 19.29 -15.51
C ASP A 503 49.49 19.45 -14.72
N SER A 504 48.54 20.24 -15.24
CA SER A 504 47.29 20.58 -14.57
C SER A 504 46.06 20.34 -15.47
N PRO A 505 44.89 19.98 -14.92
CA PRO A 505 43.64 19.94 -15.67
C PRO A 505 43.23 21.27 -16.33
N SER A 506 43.81 22.40 -15.90
CA SER A 506 43.61 23.72 -16.53
C SER A 506 44.21 23.83 -17.93
N ASP A 507 45.11 22.92 -18.31
CA ASP A 507 45.83 22.94 -19.58
C ASP A 507 44.91 22.55 -20.76
N ILE A 508 43.65 22.18 -20.49
CA ILE A 508 42.57 22.03 -21.49
C ILE A 508 42.34 23.33 -22.28
N PHE A 509 42.60 24.50 -21.67
CA PHE A 509 42.35 25.80 -22.32
C PHE A 509 43.47 26.23 -23.28
N ASP A 510 44.56 25.46 -23.38
CA ASP A 510 45.59 25.67 -24.41
C ASP A 510 45.09 25.15 -25.77
N ASP A 511 45.26 25.95 -26.83
CA ASP A 511 44.70 25.68 -28.17
C ASP A 511 45.23 24.34 -28.75
N GLY A 512 46.50 24.04 -28.49
CA GLY A 512 47.14 22.79 -28.92
C GLY A 512 46.55 21.56 -28.24
N VAL A 513 46.35 21.63 -26.92
CA VAL A 513 45.79 20.53 -26.11
C VAL A 513 44.28 20.40 -26.38
N PHE A 514 43.56 21.51 -26.46
CA PHE A 514 42.14 21.54 -26.78
C PHE A 514 41.83 20.83 -28.11
N LYS A 515 42.64 21.09 -29.14
CA LYS A 515 42.54 20.41 -30.44
C LYS A 515 42.82 18.91 -30.38
N GLN A 516 43.70 18.46 -29.48
CA GLN A 516 43.90 17.03 -29.24
C GLN A 516 42.73 16.41 -28.49
N VAL A 517 42.20 17.08 -27.46
CA VAL A 517 41.02 16.66 -26.70
C VAL A 517 39.80 16.53 -27.62
N LEU A 518 39.66 17.42 -28.60
CA LEU A 518 38.61 17.37 -29.62
C LEU A 518 38.56 16.04 -30.41
N SER A 519 39.63 15.22 -30.42
CA SER A 519 39.63 13.88 -31.02
C SER A 519 38.64 12.90 -30.37
N ILE A 520 38.15 13.18 -29.15
CA ILE A 520 37.15 12.35 -28.47
C ILE A 520 35.87 12.14 -29.28
N PHE A 521 35.52 13.09 -30.15
CA PHE A 521 34.31 12.97 -30.97
C PHE A 521 34.45 11.89 -32.04
N ILE A 522 35.67 11.63 -32.53
CA ILE A 522 35.95 10.50 -33.42
C ILE A 522 35.70 9.19 -32.68
N THR A 523 36.27 9.04 -31.49
CA THR A 523 36.05 7.87 -30.64
C THR A 523 34.57 7.71 -30.31
N ALA A 524 33.86 8.81 -30.00
CA ALA A 524 32.43 8.78 -29.70
C ALA A 524 31.62 8.27 -30.90
N ALA A 525 31.96 8.67 -32.13
CA ALA A 525 31.30 8.19 -33.34
C ALA A 525 31.55 6.69 -33.58
N VAL A 526 32.77 6.20 -33.35
CA VAL A 526 33.10 4.76 -33.43
C VAL A 526 32.31 3.95 -32.41
N LEU A 527 32.25 4.41 -31.16
CA LEU A 527 31.46 3.76 -30.11
C LEU A 527 29.96 3.78 -30.44
N LYS A 528 29.46 4.87 -31.05
CA LYS A 528 28.06 4.97 -31.53
C LYS A 528 27.78 4.01 -32.68
N LEU A 529 28.71 3.80 -33.60
CA LEU A 529 28.59 2.79 -34.65
C LEU A 529 28.53 1.38 -34.04
N GLY A 530 29.41 1.06 -33.10
CA GLY A 530 29.38 -0.20 -32.37
C GLY A 530 28.05 -0.43 -31.65
N GLN A 531 27.50 0.61 -31.01
CA GLN A 531 26.18 0.58 -30.40
C GLN A 531 25.07 0.31 -31.44
N ALA A 532 25.09 0.99 -32.58
CA ALA A 532 24.07 0.83 -33.63
C ALA A 532 24.10 -0.59 -34.23
N VAL A 533 25.29 -1.17 -34.42
CA VAL A 533 25.46 -2.57 -34.85
C VAL A 533 24.88 -3.52 -33.80
N LEU A 534 25.21 -3.32 -32.53
CA LEU A 534 24.69 -4.13 -31.42
C LEU A 534 23.16 -4.05 -31.32
N ASP A 535 22.58 -2.86 -31.51
CA ASP A 535 21.15 -2.63 -31.55
C ASP A 535 20.46 -3.46 -32.65
N VAL A 536 21.05 -3.55 -33.85
CA VAL A 536 20.51 -4.33 -34.98
C VAL A 536 20.65 -5.84 -34.73
N VAL A 537 21.84 -6.29 -34.29
CA VAL A 537 22.13 -7.72 -34.03
C VAL A 537 21.21 -8.28 -32.95
N LEU A 538 21.08 -7.58 -31.81
CA LEU A 538 20.26 -8.03 -30.69
C LEU A 538 18.75 -7.90 -30.95
N SER A 539 18.34 -6.97 -31.82
CA SER A 539 16.93 -6.81 -32.23
C SER A 539 16.52 -7.73 -33.37
N TRP A 540 17.45 -8.48 -33.99
CA TRP A 540 17.18 -9.23 -35.24
C TRP A 540 16.02 -10.22 -35.12
N LYS A 541 15.91 -10.93 -34.00
CA LYS A 541 14.83 -11.91 -33.76
C LYS A 541 13.46 -11.24 -33.58
N ALA A 542 13.42 -10.02 -33.05
CA ALA A 542 12.20 -9.26 -32.83
C ALA A 542 11.75 -8.45 -34.06
N ARG A 543 12.45 -8.55 -35.21
CA ARG A 543 12.09 -7.82 -36.44
C ARG A 543 10.68 -8.10 -36.95
N LYS A 544 10.12 -9.28 -36.65
CA LYS A 544 8.77 -9.65 -37.13
C LYS A 544 7.66 -8.96 -36.32
N SER A 545 7.88 -8.65 -35.05
CA SER A 545 6.90 -7.99 -34.18
C SER A 545 7.05 -6.47 -34.12
N MET A 546 8.21 -5.92 -34.49
CA MET A 546 8.46 -4.46 -34.44
C MET A 546 7.64 -3.67 -35.47
N SER A 547 7.13 -2.50 -35.06
CA SER A 547 6.51 -1.53 -35.97
C SER A 547 7.51 -0.95 -36.98
N TYR A 548 7.00 -0.49 -38.12
CA TYR A 548 7.81 0.06 -39.21
C TYR A 548 8.69 1.24 -38.76
N ALA A 549 8.14 2.15 -37.96
CA ALA A 549 8.86 3.30 -37.43
C ALA A 549 10.07 2.93 -36.56
N VAL A 550 10.02 1.77 -35.87
CA VAL A 550 11.14 1.27 -35.06
C VAL A 550 12.23 0.68 -35.93
N LYS A 551 11.86 -0.09 -36.96
CA LYS A 551 12.81 -0.64 -37.93
C LYS A 551 13.58 0.47 -38.65
N LEU A 552 12.85 1.47 -39.15
CA LEU A 552 13.42 2.63 -39.83
C LEU A 552 14.42 3.36 -38.93
N ARG A 553 14.10 3.53 -37.64
CA ARG A 553 14.99 4.18 -36.67
C ARG A 553 16.33 3.45 -36.53
N TYR A 554 16.33 2.12 -36.39
CA TYR A 554 17.58 1.37 -36.23
C TYR A 554 18.47 1.46 -37.47
N ILE A 555 17.88 1.35 -38.66
CA ILE A 555 18.61 1.50 -39.93
C ILE A 555 19.18 2.91 -40.04
N LEU A 556 18.36 3.93 -39.79
CA LEU A 556 18.79 5.33 -39.90
C LEU A 556 19.88 5.69 -38.88
N LYS A 557 19.84 5.13 -37.66
CA LYS A 557 20.91 5.27 -36.68
C LYS A 557 22.22 4.63 -37.14
N LEU A 558 22.16 3.43 -37.72
CA LEU A 558 23.34 2.74 -38.24
C LEU A 558 23.99 3.53 -39.38
N VAL A 559 23.19 3.96 -40.36
CA VAL A 559 23.66 4.78 -41.49
C VAL A 559 24.24 6.11 -40.99
N SER A 560 23.53 6.81 -40.10
CA SER A 560 24.00 8.08 -39.55
C SER A 560 25.31 7.93 -38.77
N SER A 561 25.46 6.87 -37.95
CA SER A 561 26.70 6.61 -37.22
C SER A 561 27.86 6.28 -38.16
N ALA A 562 27.62 5.49 -39.23
CA ALA A 562 28.64 5.19 -40.23
C ALA A 562 29.12 6.45 -40.96
N ILE A 563 28.21 7.36 -41.31
CA ILE A 563 28.53 8.66 -41.92
C ILE A 563 29.45 9.48 -41.01
N TRP A 564 29.13 9.59 -39.72
CA TRP A 564 29.94 10.38 -38.78
C TRP A 564 31.33 9.79 -38.50
N VAL A 565 31.48 8.46 -38.54
CA VAL A 565 32.78 7.78 -38.45
C VAL A 565 33.70 8.15 -39.61
N VAL A 566 33.15 8.55 -40.77
CA VAL A 566 33.94 9.02 -41.91
C VAL A 566 34.15 10.53 -41.85
N ILE A 567 33.09 11.31 -41.60
CA ILE A 567 33.15 12.78 -41.64
C ILE A 567 34.10 13.35 -40.57
N LEU A 568 34.03 12.86 -39.32
CA LEU A 568 34.81 13.44 -38.21
C LEU A 568 36.33 13.23 -38.39
N PRO A 569 36.86 12.04 -38.74
CA PRO A 569 38.29 11.89 -39.01
C PRO A 569 38.78 12.69 -40.22
N VAL A 570 38.00 12.76 -41.31
CA VAL A 570 38.36 13.53 -42.52
C VAL A 570 38.48 15.02 -42.19
N THR A 571 37.48 15.57 -41.51
CA THR A 571 37.48 16.98 -41.08
C THR A 571 38.52 17.27 -40.00
N TYR A 572 38.86 16.30 -39.15
CA TYR A 572 39.94 16.43 -38.16
C TYR A 572 41.31 16.44 -38.84
N ALA A 573 41.57 15.53 -39.78
CA ALA A 573 42.82 15.45 -40.53
C ALA A 573 43.07 16.71 -41.37
N TYR A 574 42.01 17.37 -41.84
CA TYR A 574 42.09 18.67 -42.51
C TYR A 574 42.68 19.77 -41.62
N THR A 575 42.62 19.64 -40.29
CA THR A 575 43.18 20.61 -39.36
C THR A 575 44.69 20.45 -39.11
N TRP A 576 45.35 19.40 -39.60
CA TRP A 576 46.79 19.19 -39.38
C TRP A 576 47.67 20.05 -40.30
N GLU A 577 48.71 20.63 -39.69
CA GLU A 577 49.70 21.46 -40.40
C GLU A 577 50.57 20.61 -41.34
N ASN A 578 51.02 19.43 -40.89
CA ASN A 578 51.84 18.47 -41.66
C ASN A 578 51.18 17.08 -41.80
N PRO A 579 50.27 16.87 -42.76
CA PRO A 579 49.62 15.56 -42.94
C PRO A 579 50.53 14.55 -43.67
N THR A 580 50.65 13.33 -43.14
CA THR A 580 51.32 12.19 -43.78
C THR A 580 50.29 11.19 -44.35
N GLY A 581 50.59 10.56 -45.49
CA GLY A 581 49.74 9.52 -46.09
C GLY A 581 48.38 10.02 -46.64
N LEU A 582 47.29 9.28 -46.34
CA LEU A 582 45.92 9.54 -46.83
C LEU A 582 45.39 10.95 -46.50
N ALA A 583 45.88 11.57 -45.42
CA ALA A 583 45.51 12.92 -45.04
C ALA A 583 46.02 13.98 -46.05
N LYS A 584 47.12 13.71 -46.76
CA LYS A 584 47.64 14.57 -47.84
C LYS A 584 46.73 14.51 -49.08
N THR A 585 46.17 13.33 -49.37
CA THR A 585 45.21 13.10 -50.45
C THR A 585 43.89 13.82 -50.19
N ILE A 586 43.38 13.79 -48.95
CA ILE A 586 42.17 14.52 -48.53
C ILE A 586 42.39 16.04 -48.62
N LYS A 587 43.55 16.54 -48.15
CA LYS A 587 43.92 17.96 -48.24
C LYS A 587 44.02 18.44 -49.71
N SER A 588 44.44 17.56 -50.62
CA SER A 588 44.47 17.87 -52.06
C SER A 588 43.08 17.92 -52.72
N TRP A 589 42.10 17.19 -52.17
CA TRP A 589 40.73 17.12 -52.69
C TRP A 589 39.83 18.27 -52.21
N LEU A 590 40.04 18.76 -50.98
CA LEU A 590 39.24 19.84 -50.38
C LEU A 590 39.86 21.25 -50.51
N GLY A 591 41.09 21.37 -51.03
CA GLY A 591 41.77 22.65 -51.27
C GLY A 591 42.57 23.19 -50.07
N ASN A 592 43.44 24.17 -50.33
CA ASN A 592 44.31 24.80 -49.32
C ASN A 592 43.55 25.87 -48.52
N GLY A 593 42.74 25.47 -47.55
CA GLY A 593 42.24 26.39 -46.52
C GLY A 593 43.27 26.56 -45.40
N GLN A 594 44.08 27.61 -45.45
CA GLN A 594 44.90 28.01 -44.31
C GLN A 594 44.01 28.41 -43.12
N ASN A 595 44.34 27.93 -41.92
CA ASN A 595 43.91 28.44 -40.60
C ASN A 595 42.39 28.60 -40.34
N GLN A 596 41.58 27.58 -40.58
CA GLN A 596 40.19 27.57 -40.07
C GLN A 596 39.83 26.28 -39.32
N PRO A 597 39.94 26.27 -37.97
CA PRO A 597 39.35 25.21 -37.11
C PRO A 597 37.81 25.13 -37.20
N SER A 598 37.17 26.02 -37.96
CA SER A 598 35.71 26.18 -38.07
C SER A 598 34.99 24.95 -38.62
N LEU A 599 35.55 24.23 -39.60
CA LEU A 599 34.86 23.10 -40.26
C LEU A 599 34.72 21.88 -39.34
N TYR A 600 35.79 21.51 -38.60
CA TYR A 600 35.72 20.41 -37.64
C TYR A 600 34.81 20.76 -36.46
N ILE A 601 34.93 21.99 -35.93
CA ILE A 601 34.06 22.46 -34.84
C ILE A 601 32.59 22.49 -35.29
N LEU A 602 32.30 22.95 -36.51
CA LEU A 602 30.95 22.91 -37.09
C LEU A 602 30.42 21.48 -37.21
N ALA A 603 31.25 20.55 -37.72
CA ALA A 603 30.89 19.14 -37.81
C ALA A 603 30.59 18.53 -36.43
N VAL A 604 31.38 18.87 -35.41
CA VAL A 604 31.17 18.48 -34.01
C VAL A 604 29.86 19.04 -33.45
N VAL A 605 29.57 20.33 -33.68
CA VAL A 605 28.31 20.96 -33.23
C VAL A 605 27.10 20.30 -33.87
N ILE A 606 27.15 20.01 -35.18
CA ILE A 606 26.07 19.31 -35.88
C ILE A 606 25.91 17.89 -35.32
N TYR A 607 27.01 17.16 -35.13
CA TYR A 607 27.02 15.81 -34.54
C TYR A 607 26.41 15.79 -33.12
N LEU A 608 26.72 16.79 -32.30
CA LEU A 608 26.23 16.91 -30.92
C LEU A 608 24.80 17.43 -30.82
N SER A 609 24.30 18.13 -31.83
CA SER A 609 23.00 18.82 -31.78
C SER A 609 21.82 17.95 -31.28
N PRO A 610 21.66 16.65 -31.65
CA PRO A 610 20.55 15.84 -31.15
C PRO A 610 20.67 15.52 -29.66
N ASN A 611 21.90 15.33 -29.18
CA ASN A 611 22.22 15.05 -27.77
C ASN A 611 22.12 16.32 -26.93
N MET A 612 22.55 17.47 -27.46
CA MET A 612 22.40 18.78 -26.80
C MET A 612 20.93 19.12 -26.59
N LEU A 613 20.09 18.89 -27.62
CA LEU A 613 18.64 19.05 -27.50
C LEU A 613 18.06 18.12 -26.42
N SER A 614 18.49 16.85 -26.39
CA SER A 614 18.04 15.90 -25.36
C SER A 614 18.47 16.32 -23.94
N ALA A 615 19.68 16.86 -23.79
CA ALA A 615 20.20 17.34 -22.50
C ALA A 615 19.45 18.59 -22.02
N LEU A 616 19.19 19.54 -22.93
CA LEU A 616 18.42 20.75 -22.64
C LEU A 616 16.98 20.39 -22.22
N LEU A 617 16.33 19.48 -22.94
CA LEU A 617 15.01 18.97 -22.55
C LEU A 617 15.02 18.17 -21.24
N PHE A 618 16.13 17.55 -20.87
CA PHE A 618 16.28 16.89 -19.57
C PHE A 618 16.34 17.91 -18.41
N LEU A 619 17.06 19.02 -18.58
CA LEU A 619 17.13 20.10 -17.58
C LEU A 619 15.78 20.82 -17.40
N PHE A 620 14.96 20.87 -18.45
CA PHE A 620 13.63 21.50 -18.43
C PHE A 620 12.49 20.47 -18.57
N PRO A 621 12.18 19.70 -17.52
CA PRO A 621 11.17 18.63 -17.59
C PRO A 621 9.76 19.15 -17.91
N PHE A 622 9.43 20.42 -17.58
CA PHE A 622 8.14 21.02 -17.95
C PHE A 622 7.99 21.15 -19.47
N VAL A 623 9.00 21.71 -20.14
CA VAL A 623 9.03 21.86 -21.61
C VAL A 623 9.01 20.48 -22.27
N ARG A 624 9.82 19.55 -21.75
CA ARG A 624 9.84 18.16 -22.25
C ARG A 624 8.50 17.46 -22.13
N ARG A 625 7.80 17.57 -20.98
CA ARG A 625 6.46 16.99 -20.80
C ARG A 625 5.46 17.58 -21.80
N PHE A 626 5.53 18.89 -22.05
CA PHE A 626 4.67 19.54 -23.03
C PHE A 626 4.94 19.03 -24.44
N LEU A 627 6.20 18.98 -24.87
CA LEU A 627 6.60 18.46 -26.19
C LEU A 627 6.25 16.98 -26.37
N GLU A 628 6.46 16.13 -25.36
CA GLU A 628 6.07 14.72 -25.38
C GLU A 628 4.56 14.49 -25.44
N SER A 629 3.77 15.43 -24.90
CA SER A 629 2.32 15.40 -24.95
C SER A 629 1.73 15.99 -26.23
N SER A 630 2.57 16.58 -27.08
CA SER A 630 2.12 17.19 -28.33
C SER A 630 1.90 16.13 -29.40
N HIS A 631 0.77 16.24 -30.11
CA HIS A 631 0.43 15.41 -31.27
C HIS A 631 0.93 16.02 -32.59
N TYR A 632 1.69 17.12 -32.54
CA TYR A 632 2.21 17.78 -33.74
C TYR A 632 3.32 16.97 -34.40
N LYS A 633 3.15 16.64 -35.69
CA LYS A 633 4.02 15.70 -36.43
C LYS A 633 5.50 16.10 -36.41
N ILE A 634 5.81 17.40 -36.49
CA ILE A 634 7.21 17.89 -36.48
C ILE A 634 7.84 17.69 -35.10
N VAL A 635 7.12 18.02 -34.03
CA VAL A 635 7.58 17.80 -32.65
C VAL A 635 7.75 16.31 -32.40
N MET A 636 6.83 15.47 -32.86
CA MET A 636 6.96 14.02 -32.76
C MET A 636 8.19 13.47 -33.51
N LEU A 637 8.50 13.99 -34.70
CA LEU A 637 9.71 13.61 -35.45
C LEU A 637 10.99 14.03 -34.73
N MET A 638 11.03 15.27 -34.22
CA MET A 638 12.15 15.80 -33.45
C MET A 638 12.39 14.99 -32.17
N MET A 639 11.33 14.71 -31.41
CA MET A 639 11.38 13.85 -30.23
C MET A 639 11.71 12.41 -30.61
N TRP A 640 11.29 11.93 -31.78
CA TRP A 640 11.67 10.63 -32.31
C TRP A 640 13.16 10.54 -32.65
N TRP A 641 13.84 11.64 -32.97
CA TRP A 641 15.29 11.61 -33.19
C TRP A 641 16.07 11.80 -31.87
N SER A 642 15.64 12.75 -31.04
CA SER A 642 16.37 13.18 -29.83
C SER A 642 16.20 12.24 -28.63
N GLN A 643 15.05 11.57 -28.47
CA GLN A 643 14.79 10.81 -27.25
C GLN A 643 15.45 9.41 -27.24
N PRO A 644 16.27 9.10 -26.22
CA PRO A 644 16.53 7.73 -25.89
C PRO A 644 15.31 7.11 -25.18
N ARG A 645 14.90 5.91 -25.58
CA ARG A 645 13.79 5.19 -24.96
C ARG A 645 14.19 4.75 -23.54
N LEU A 646 13.80 5.54 -22.55
CA LEU A 646 13.72 5.10 -21.16
C LEU A 646 12.36 4.39 -20.99
N PHE A 647 12.28 3.44 -20.06
CA PHE A 647 11.04 2.69 -19.74
C PHE A 647 9.92 3.57 -19.15
N ILE A 648 10.15 4.88 -19.00
CA ILE A 648 9.22 5.83 -18.41
C ILE A 648 8.20 6.25 -19.46
N GLY A 649 6.90 6.12 -19.14
CA GLY A 649 5.80 6.51 -20.02
C GLY A 649 5.85 7.99 -20.43
N ARG A 650 5.20 8.33 -21.56
CA ARG A 650 5.15 9.71 -22.09
C ARG A 650 4.65 10.68 -21.02
N GLY A 651 5.41 11.75 -20.77
CA GLY A 651 5.03 12.77 -19.80
C GLY A 651 5.07 12.34 -18.32
N MET A 652 5.52 11.11 -18.00
CA MET A 652 5.64 10.60 -16.63
C MET A 652 6.99 10.96 -15.98
N HIS A 653 7.50 12.14 -16.30
CA HIS A 653 8.78 12.59 -15.72
C HIS A 653 8.59 12.99 -14.27
N GLU A 654 9.57 12.64 -13.44
CA GLU A 654 9.65 13.08 -12.04
C GLU A 654 9.66 14.61 -11.91
N SER A 655 9.37 15.10 -10.70
CA SER A 655 9.36 16.54 -10.42
C SER A 655 10.71 17.18 -10.75
N ALA A 656 10.71 18.47 -11.15
CA ALA A 656 11.94 19.19 -11.49
C ALA A 656 12.93 19.19 -10.32
N PHE A 657 12.44 19.31 -9.09
CA PHE A 657 13.26 19.24 -7.89
C PHE A 657 13.91 17.86 -7.70
N SER A 658 13.14 16.77 -7.87
CA SER A 658 13.68 15.41 -7.79
C SER A 658 14.76 15.16 -8.85
N LEU A 659 14.53 15.64 -10.08
CA LEU A 659 15.48 15.52 -11.17
C LEU A 659 16.77 16.33 -10.89
N PHE A 660 16.63 17.54 -10.36
CA PHE A 660 17.76 18.37 -9.95
C PHE A 660 18.61 17.70 -8.88
N MET A 661 17.99 17.20 -7.81
CA MET A 661 18.70 16.49 -6.73
C MET A 661 19.42 15.24 -7.25
N TYR A 662 18.76 14.46 -8.13
CA TYR A 662 19.37 13.30 -8.78
C TYR A 662 20.55 13.70 -9.67
N THR A 663 20.43 14.81 -10.41
CA THR A 663 21.49 15.30 -11.30
C THR A 663 22.71 15.75 -10.50
N ILE A 664 22.51 16.53 -9.43
CA ILE A 664 23.59 16.96 -8.54
C ILE A 664 24.31 15.76 -7.91
N PHE A 665 23.56 14.75 -7.46
CA PHE A 665 24.13 13.52 -6.91
C PHE A 665 25.15 12.90 -7.88
N TRP A 666 24.75 12.69 -9.14
CA TRP A 666 25.64 12.09 -10.14
C TRP A 666 26.76 13.01 -10.57
N VAL A 667 26.53 14.32 -10.69
CA VAL A 667 27.58 15.28 -11.05
C VAL A 667 28.67 15.31 -9.99
N ILE A 668 28.34 15.42 -8.70
CA ILE A 668 29.32 15.44 -7.63
C ILE A 668 30.10 14.12 -7.59
N LEU A 669 29.39 12.98 -7.63
CA LEU A 669 30.02 11.65 -7.63
C LEU A 669 31.01 11.50 -8.79
N ILE A 670 30.58 11.81 -10.02
CA ILE A 670 31.42 11.66 -11.22
C ILE A 670 32.61 12.61 -11.18
N VAL A 671 32.42 13.87 -10.78
CA VAL A 671 33.52 14.85 -10.69
C VAL A 671 34.56 14.39 -9.68
N THR A 672 34.14 13.97 -8.48
CA THR A 672 35.06 13.46 -7.45
C THR A 672 35.81 12.22 -7.96
N LYS A 673 35.11 11.29 -8.61
CA LYS A 673 35.73 10.11 -9.23
C LYS A 673 36.79 10.50 -10.27
N LEU A 674 36.44 11.36 -11.23
CA LEU A 674 37.36 11.75 -12.30
C LEU A 674 38.58 12.51 -11.78
N ILE A 675 38.42 13.34 -10.76
CA ILE A 675 39.56 14.00 -10.09
C ILE A 675 40.49 12.96 -9.46
N PHE A 676 39.93 11.98 -8.74
CA PHE A 676 40.70 10.89 -8.15
C PHE A 676 41.44 10.08 -9.23
N SER A 677 40.73 9.62 -10.26
CA SER A 677 41.33 8.86 -11.36
C SER A 677 42.43 9.64 -12.09
N TYR A 678 42.25 10.96 -12.31
CA TYR A 678 43.27 11.76 -12.97
C TYR A 678 44.58 11.83 -12.17
N TYR A 679 44.51 12.23 -10.90
CA TYR A 679 45.69 12.47 -10.08
C TYR A 679 46.34 11.20 -9.55
N ILE A 680 45.56 10.17 -9.22
CA ILE A 680 46.05 8.96 -8.56
C ILE A 680 46.30 7.81 -9.55
N GLU A 681 45.46 7.68 -10.58
CA GLU A 681 45.54 6.53 -11.50
C GLU A 681 46.31 6.87 -12.77
N ILE A 682 45.94 7.94 -13.47
CA ILE A 682 46.43 8.22 -14.83
C ILE A 682 47.74 9.03 -14.85
N LYS A 683 47.79 10.17 -14.14
CA LYS A 683 48.96 11.06 -14.15
C LYS A 683 50.27 10.36 -13.75
N PRO A 684 50.31 9.53 -12.68
CA PRO A 684 51.54 8.86 -12.28
C PRO A 684 52.08 7.84 -13.29
N LEU A 685 51.23 7.33 -14.21
CA LEU A 685 51.65 6.35 -15.22
C LEU A 685 52.31 6.98 -16.43
N VAL A 686 52.00 8.24 -16.74
CA VAL A 686 52.45 8.86 -17.99
C VAL A 686 53.96 9.03 -18.04
N ASN A 687 54.59 9.52 -16.97
CA ASN A 687 56.05 9.73 -16.94
C ASN A 687 56.82 8.40 -17.10
N PRO A 688 56.55 7.34 -16.30
CA PRO A 688 57.14 6.03 -16.54
C PRO A 688 56.87 5.50 -17.96
N THR A 689 55.69 5.76 -18.52
CA THR A 689 55.36 5.32 -19.89
C THR A 689 56.22 6.02 -20.93
N LYS A 690 56.47 7.33 -20.79
CA LYS A 690 57.36 8.09 -21.68
C LYS A 690 58.80 7.57 -21.59
N ASP A 691 59.28 7.27 -20.39
CA ASP A 691 60.64 6.74 -20.15
C ASP A 691 60.83 5.31 -20.70
N ILE A 692 59.80 4.47 -20.55
CA ILE A 692 59.80 3.10 -21.10
C ILE A 692 59.74 3.15 -22.63
N LEU A 693 58.97 4.06 -23.23
CA LEU A 693 58.87 4.18 -24.69
C LEU A 693 60.12 4.79 -25.34
N SER A 694 60.87 5.64 -24.64
CA SER A 694 62.10 6.25 -25.14
C SER A 694 63.32 5.31 -25.08
N SER A 695 63.25 4.24 -24.30
CA SER A 695 64.34 3.27 -24.11
C SER A 695 64.45 2.27 -25.28
N PRO A 696 65.54 2.24 -26.06
CA PRO A 696 65.71 1.29 -27.17
C PRO A 696 66.06 -0.12 -26.67
N ILE A 697 65.39 -1.15 -27.20
CA ILE A 697 65.70 -2.56 -26.88
C ILE A 697 66.53 -3.16 -28.01
N SER A 698 67.68 -3.74 -27.69
CA SER A 698 68.52 -4.49 -28.64
C SER A 698 68.21 -6.00 -28.66
N THR A 699 67.74 -6.59 -27.55
CA THR A 699 67.37 -8.02 -27.45
C THR A 699 66.18 -8.24 -26.49
N TYR A 700 65.07 -8.80 -26.99
CA TYR A 700 63.87 -9.11 -26.20
C TYR A 700 63.98 -10.54 -25.64
N LYS A 701 64.02 -10.71 -24.30
CA LYS A 701 64.22 -12.03 -23.66
C LYS A 701 63.07 -13.03 -23.92
N TRP A 702 61.86 -12.56 -24.25
CA TRP A 702 60.71 -13.39 -24.65
C TRP A 702 60.63 -13.55 -26.18
N HIS A 703 61.72 -13.98 -26.81
CA HIS A 703 61.79 -14.11 -28.27
C HIS A 703 60.82 -15.15 -28.84
N GLU A 704 60.31 -16.09 -28.04
CA GLU A 704 59.36 -17.14 -28.47
C GLU A 704 57.97 -16.59 -28.80
N PHE A 705 57.50 -15.57 -28.08
CA PHE A 705 56.16 -15.00 -28.30
C PHE A 705 56.18 -13.75 -29.18
N PHE A 706 57.28 -12.98 -29.16
CA PHE A 706 57.39 -11.72 -29.91
C PHE A 706 58.77 -11.54 -30.56
N PRO A 707 59.13 -12.35 -31.57
CA PRO A 707 60.47 -12.38 -32.18
C PRO A 707 60.87 -11.10 -32.94
N HIS A 708 59.93 -10.21 -33.26
CA HIS A 708 60.16 -8.99 -34.04
C HIS A 708 59.69 -7.70 -33.34
N ALA A 709 59.44 -7.73 -32.02
CA ALA A 709 58.99 -6.55 -31.29
C ALA A 709 60.14 -5.53 -31.11
N LYS A 710 60.05 -4.40 -31.82
CA LYS A 710 61.02 -3.28 -31.75
C LYS A 710 60.69 -2.24 -30.66
N SER A 711 59.60 -2.42 -29.91
CA SER A 711 59.05 -1.41 -29.00
C SER A 711 58.56 -2.02 -27.68
N ASN A 712 58.71 -1.28 -26.56
CA ASN A 712 58.30 -1.68 -25.21
C ASN A 712 56.77 -1.74 -24.95
N ILE A 713 55.95 -1.86 -25.99
CA ILE A 713 54.48 -1.78 -25.90
C ILE A 713 53.89 -2.84 -24.96
N GLY A 714 54.43 -4.06 -24.95
CA GLY A 714 53.95 -5.12 -24.06
C GLY A 714 54.12 -4.80 -22.56
N VAL A 715 55.22 -4.11 -22.20
CA VAL A 715 55.48 -3.66 -20.82
C VAL A 715 54.53 -2.53 -20.44
N VAL A 716 54.28 -1.61 -21.37
CA VAL A 716 53.29 -0.53 -21.18
C VAL A 716 51.89 -1.12 -20.97
N ILE A 717 51.48 -2.10 -21.78
CA ILE A 717 50.18 -2.78 -21.60
C ILE A 717 50.10 -3.45 -20.22
N ALA A 718 51.14 -4.14 -19.78
CA ALA A 718 51.18 -4.79 -18.47
C ALA A 718 51.11 -3.79 -17.30
N LEU A 719 51.73 -2.61 -17.45
CA LEU A 719 51.68 -1.53 -16.46
C LEU A 719 50.28 -0.88 -16.39
N TRP A 720 49.66 -0.63 -17.54
CA TRP A 720 48.36 0.04 -17.62
C TRP A 720 47.16 -0.87 -17.32
N ALA A 721 47.23 -2.16 -17.68
CA ALA A 721 46.07 -3.06 -17.60
C ALA A 721 45.42 -3.17 -16.21
N PRO A 722 46.16 -3.32 -15.09
CA PRO A 722 45.56 -3.37 -13.76
C PRO A 722 44.85 -2.06 -13.38
N ILE A 723 45.46 -0.92 -13.70
CA ILE A 723 44.93 0.41 -13.35
C ILE A 723 43.69 0.73 -14.18
N MET A 724 43.71 0.35 -15.46
CA MET A 724 42.55 0.39 -16.34
C MET A 724 41.37 -0.44 -15.83
N LEU A 725 41.62 -1.63 -15.27
CA LEU A 725 40.56 -2.44 -14.65
C LEU A 725 40.00 -1.78 -13.39
N VAL A 726 40.87 -1.21 -12.54
CA VAL A 726 40.44 -0.46 -11.35
C VAL A 726 39.58 0.73 -11.74
N TYR A 727 39.96 1.51 -12.76
CA TYR A 727 39.21 2.66 -13.26
C TYR A 727 37.76 2.36 -13.67
N PHE A 728 37.47 1.15 -14.15
CA PHE A 728 36.10 0.75 -14.48
C PHE A 728 35.34 0.18 -13.26
N MET A 729 36.06 -0.41 -12.30
CA MET A 729 35.48 -1.04 -11.10
C MET A 729 35.21 -0.05 -9.95
N ASP A 730 36.06 0.95 -9.79
CA ASP A 730 36.04 1.95 -8.70
C ASP A 730 34.72 2.74 -8.62
N THR A 731 33.97 2.80 -9.71
CA THR A 731 32.70 3.52 -9.82
C THR A 731 31.67 2.94 -8.86
N GLN A 732 31.73 1.63 -8.61
CA GLN A 732 30.89 0.96 -7.61
C GLN A 732 31.23 1.42 -6.19
N ILE A 733 32.52 1.63 -5.89
CA ILE A 733 33.01 2.09 -4.60
C ILE A 733 32.52 3.53 -4.36
N TRP A 734 32.74 4.43 -5.31
CA TRP A 734 32.26 5.81 -5.25
C TRP A 734 30.73 5.88 -5.11
N TYR A 735 30.01 5.06 -5.86
CA TYR A 735 28.55 4.96 -5.71
C TYR A 735 28.11 4.47 -4.33
N ALA A 736 28.76 3.45 -3.78
CA ALA A 736 28.44 2.95 -2.44
C ALA A 736 28.68 4.03 -1.37
N LEU A 737 29.78 4.77 -1.43
CA LEU A 737 30.08 5.86 -0.49
C LEU A 737 29.06 6.99 -0.58
N PHE A 738 28.79 7.51 -1.78
CA PHE A 738 27.84 8.62 -1.94
C PHE A 738 26.40 8.21 -1.66
N SER A 739 25.98 7.02 -2.09
CA SER A 739 24.61 6.52 -1.84
C SER A 739 24.35 6.26 -0.36
N THR A 740 25.33 5.78 0.41
CA THR A 740 25.19 5.60 1.86
C THR A 740 25.15 6.94 2.59
N LEU A 741 26.01 7.89 2.21
CA LEU A 741 26.00 9.25 2.78
C LEU A 741 24.66 9.97 2.51
N VAL A 742 24.28 10.09 1.25
CA VAL A 742 23.06 10.81 0.83
C VAL A 742 21.82 10.05 1.29
N GLY A 743 21.82 8.72 1.21
CA GLY A 743 20.75 7.87 1.73
C GLY A 743 20.59 8.01 3.23
N GLY A 744 21.69 8.13 3.98
CA GLY A 744 21.70 8.40 5.42
C GLY A 744 21.09 9.77 5.76
N ILE A 745 21.54 10.83 5.09
CA ILE A 745 21.00 12.20 5.26
C ILE A 745 19.50 12.23 4.92
N TYR A 746 19.12 11.61 3.80
CA TYR A 746 17.73 11.56 3.35
C TYR A 746 16.84 10.73 4.28
N GLY A 747 17.34 9.60 4.76
CA GLY A 747 16.69 8.78 5.78
C GLY A 747 16.45 9.55 7.08
N ALA A 748 17.44 10.33 7.52
CA ALA A 748 17.32 11.20 8.69
C ALA A 748 16.27 12.31 8.47
N TYR A 749 16.27 12.98 7.30
CA TYR A 749 15.28 14.02 6.98
C TYR A 749 13.84 13.46 6.90
N ARG A 750 13.68 12.29 6.25
CA ARG A 750 12.40 11.59 6.18
C ARG A 750 12.00 10.90 7.47
N ARG A 751 12.85 10.95 8.50
CA ARG A 751 12.62 10.33 9.79
C ARG A 751 12.33 8.83 9.67
N LEU A 752 12.95 8.18 8.68
CA LEU A 752 12.82 6.75 8.43
C LEU A 752 13.51 5.98 9.56
N GLY A 753 12.70 5.26 10.33
CA GLY A 753 13.14 4.66 11.58
C GLY A 753 13.26 5.66 12.74
N GLU A 754 12.44 6.71 12.77
CA GLU A 754 12.29 7.59 13.94
C GLU A 754 11.61 6.88 15.13
N ILE A 755 10.86 5.80 14.87
CA ILE A 755 10.31 4.93 15.92
C ILE A 755 10.98 3.56 15.76
N ARG A 756 12.08 3.35 16.48
CA ARG A 756 12.80 2.06 16.53
C ARG A 756 12.63 1.35 17.88
N THR A 757 12.25 2.09 18.91
CA THR A 757 12.14 1.58 20.28
C THR A 757 10.81 1.96 20.90
N LEU A 758 10.38 1.18 21.88
CA LEU A 758 9.17 1.45 22.66
C LEU A 758 9.23 2.83 23.36
N GLY A 759 10.43 3.27 23.77
CA GLY A 759 10.64 4.60 24.35
C GLY A 759 10.33 5.74 23.37
N MET A 760 10.69 5.59 22.08
CA MET A 760 10.35 6.57 21.04
C MET A 760 8.85 6.54 20.69
N LEU A 761 8.20 5.38 20.78
CA LEU A 761 6.76 5.28 20.61
C LEU A 761 6.02 6.02 21.75
N ARG A 762 6.45 5.78 23.00
CA ARG A 762 5.91 6.44 24.21
C ARG A 762 6.03 7.95 24.12
N SER A 763 7.20 8.49 23.76
CA SER A 763 7.38 9.95 23.67
C SER A 763 6.58 10.62 22.55
N ARG A 764 6.19 9.89 21.51
CA ARG A 764 5.35 10.42 20.42
C ARG A 764 3.86 10.24 20.67
N PHE A 765 3.45 9.36 21.58
CA PHE A 765 2.03 9.08 21.84
C PHE A 765 1.26 10.33 22.30
N GLN A 766 1.90 11.23 23.06
CA GLN A 766 1.35 12.54 23.42
C GLN A 766 0.96 13.43 22.23
N THR A 767 1.64 13.27 21.08
CA THR A 767 1.35 14.05 19.87
C THR A 767 0.24 13.43 19.01
N LEU A 768 -0.17 12.20 19.33
CA LEU A 768 -1.11 11.41 18.54
C LEU A 768 -2.54 12.01 18.54
N PRO A 769 -3.11 12.48 19.68
CA PRO A 769 -4.43 13.11 19.66
C PRO A 769 -4.51 14.30 18.70
N GLY A 770 -3.51 15.19 18.74
CA GLY A 770 -3.47 16.36 17.84
C GLY A 770 -3.29 15.98 16.36
N ALA A 771 -2.48 14.96 16.08
CA ALA A 771 -2.31 14.44 14.72
C ALA A 771 -3.59 13.75 14.19
N PHE A 772 -4.31 13.06 15.07
CA PHE A 772 -5.57 12.38 14.80
C PHE A 772 -6.65 13.40 14.44
N ASN A 773 -6.85 14.42 15.30
CA ASN A 773 -7.86 15.44 15.09
C ASN A 773 -7.63 16.24 13.81
N ALA A 774 -6.38 16.64 13.54
CA ALA A 774 -6.04 17.39 12.32
C ALA A 774 -6.32 16.64 11.00
N ARG A 775 -6.41 15.30 11.02
CA ARG A 775 -6.59 14.48 9.81
C ARG A 775 -7.97 13.87 9.67
N LEU A 776 -8.57 13.45 10.78
CA LEU A 776 -9.78 12.64 10.81
C LEU A 776 -11.01 13.42 11.25
N ILE A 777 -10.85 14.53 11.98
CA ILE A 777 -11.98 15.34 12.45
C ILE A 777 -12.11 16.61 11.59
N PRO A 778 -13.29 16.92 11.04
CA PRO A 778 -13.52 18.18 10.34
C PRO A 778 -13.41 19.36 11.31
N ILE A 779 -12.81 20.46 10.86
CA ILE A 779 -12.56 21.66 11.69
C ILE A 779 -13.89 22.33 12.04
N GLU A 780 -14.21 22.45 13.34
CA GLU A 780 -15.38 23.18 13.83
C GLU A 780 -15.16 24.71 13.71
N LYS A 781 -16.23 25.47 13.44
CA LYS A 781 -16.18 26.90 13.03
C LYS A 781 -15.43 27.86 13.97
N SER A 782 -15.27 27.55 15.26
CA SER A 782 -14.71 28.49 16.24
C SER A 782 -13.19 28.72 16.11
N GLU A 783 -12.46 27.90 15.34
CA GLU A 783 -11.00 28.02 15.18
C GLU A 783 -10.56 28.66 13.85
N SER A 784 -11.50 29.12 13.03
CA SER A 784 -11.24 29.56 11.65
C SER A 784 -10.63 30.96 11.49
N THR A 785 -10.22 31.62 12.58
CA THR A 785 -9.75 33.02 12.55
C THR A 785 -8.24 33.19 12.30
N GLU A 786 -7.51 32.16 11.87
CA GLU A 786 -6.14 32.36 11.36
C GLU A 786 -5.96 31.79 9.95
N LYS A 787 -5.91 32.70 8.98
CA LYS A 787 -5.52 32.43 7.59
C LYS A 787 -4.09 31.87 7.54
N LYS A 788 -3.95 30.55 7.54
CA LYS A 788 -2.66 29.87 7.33
C LYS A 788 -2.22 30.01 5.86
N GLY A 789 -1.28 30.92 5.61
CA GLY A 789 -0.63 31.12 4.32
C GLY A 789 0.22 29.92 3.86
N LEU A 790 0.76 30.02 2.64
CA LEU A 790 1.51 28.97 1.91
C LEU A 790 2.61 28.25 2.71
N LYS A 791 3.13 28.82 3.81
CA LYS A 791 4.12 28.18 4.68
C LYS A 791 3.59 26.96 5.45
N ALA A 792 2.28 26.83 5.68
CA ALA A 792 1.67 25.67 6.35
C ALA A 792 1.59 24.41 5.46
N SER A 793 1.64 24.57 4.13
CA SER A 793 1.70 23.45 3.18
C SER A 793 3.04 22.72 3.21
N LEU A 794 4.12 23.43 3.58
CA LEU A 794 5.49 22.91 3.60
C LEU A 794 5.94 22.42 4.98
N SER A 795 5.32 22.88 6.07
CA SER A 795 5.63 22.37 7.40
C SER A 795 4.70 21.21 7.76
N ARG A 796 5.20 19.97 7.62
CA ARG A 796 4.69 18.82 8.42
C ARG A 796 5.03 18.98 9.93
N ARG A 797 5.05 20.21 10.45
CA ARG A 797 5.02 20.44 11.89
C ARG A 797 3.53 20.49 12.24
N PHE A 798 3.05 19.45 12.89
CA PHE A 798 1.79 19.49 13.59
C PHE A 798 1.75 20.78 14.40
N ALA A 799 0.79 21.66 14.09
CA ALA A 799 0.68 22.95 14.74
C ALA A 799 0.58 22.70 16.24
N LYS A 800 1.38 23.42 17.04
CA LYS A 800 1.34 23.32 18.50
C LYS A 800 -0.04 23.84 18.92
N ILE A 801 -0.89 22.96 19.44
CA ILE A 801 -2.29 23.24 19.79
C ILE A 801 -2.33 24.16 21.03
N PRO A 802 -3.22 25.18 21.07
CA PRO A 802 -3.45 25.99 22.25
C PRO A 802 -3.82 25.12 23.48
N PRO A 803 -3.32 25.41 24.69
CA PRO A 803 -3.55 24.57 25.86
C PRO A 803 -5.03 24.38 26.21
N SER A 804 -5.92 25.33 25.88
CA SER A 804 -7.36 25.29 26.20
C SER A 804 -8.18 24.27 25.39
N ASN A 805 -7.72 23.80 24.23
CA ASN A 805 -8.45 22.83 23.40
C ASN A 805 -7.89 21.41 23.48
N LYS A 806 -6.77 21.20 24.17
CA LYS A 806 -6.11 19.88 24.29
C LYS A 806 -7.01 18.81 24.92
N GLU A 807 -7.86 19.18 25.87
CA GLU A 807 -8.72 18.23 26.59
C GLU A 807 -9.86 17.73 25.72
N LYS A 808 -10.58 18.62 25.04
CA LYS A 808 -11.64 18.25 24.07
C LYS A 808 -11.07 17.41 22.92
N GLU A 809 -9.86 17.75 22.50
CA GLU A 809 -9.13 17.01 21.48
C GLU A 809 -8.69 15.62 21.95
N ALA A 810 -8.20 15.50 23.19
CA ALA A 810 -7.86 14.22 23.80
C ALA A 810 -9.10 13.35 24.04
N ALA A 811 -10.25 13.96 24.37
CA ALA A 811 -11.55 13.30 24.52
C ALA A 811 -11.97 12.54 23.27
N LYS A 812 -11.95 13.26 22.13
CA LYS A 812 -12.34 12.72 20.82
C LYS A 812 -11.41 11.57 20.42
N PHE A 813 -10.12 11.70 20.70
CA PHE A 813 -9.15 10.63 20.50
C PHE A 813 -9.42 9.42 21.41
N ALA A 814 -9.61 9.63 22.72
CA ALA A 814 -9.83 8.58 23.70
C ALA A 814 -11.09 7.75 23.39
N GLN A 815 -12.17 8.39 22.96
CA GLN A 815 -13.40 7.71 22.55
C GLN A 815 -13.14 6.71 21.41
N MET A 816 -12.45 7.15 20.35
CA MET A 816 -12.13 6.28 19.22
C MET A 816 -11.11 5.21 19.60
N TRP A 817 -10.03 5.60 20.31
CA TRP A 817 -8.98 4.69 20.75
C TRP A 817 -9.56 3.57 21.61
N ASN A 818 -10.36 3.90 22.62
CA ASN A 818 -10.97 2.91 23.49
C ASN A 818 -11.89 1.97 22.72
N LYS A 819 -12.66 2.46 21.73
CA LYS A 819 -13.46 1.57 20.88
C LYS A 819 -12.62 0.63 20.02
N ILE A 820 -11.48 1.08 19.52
CA ILE A 820 -10.53 0.21 18.80
C ILE A 820 -9.98 -0.87 19.75
N ILE A 821 -9.55 -0.50 20.95
CA ILE A 821 -9.02 -1.44 21.94
C ILE A 821 -10.10 -2.44 22.39
N THR A 822 -11.33 -1.98 22.65
CA THR A 822 -12.45 -2.88 22.95
C THR A 822 -12.78 -3.80 21.77
N SER A 823 -12.75 -3.31 20.53
CA SER A 823 -12.94 -4.14 19.34
C SER A 823 -11.83 -5.18 19.20
N PHE A 824 -10.57 -4.85 19.49
CA PHE A 824 -9.48 -5.83 19.55
C PHE A 824 -9.73 -6.89 20.61
N ARG A 825 -10.35 -6.51 21.73
CA ARG A 825 -10.74 -7.47 22.75
C ARG A 825 -11.91 -8.34 22.29
N GLU A 826 -12.93 -7.77 21.66
CA GLU A 826 -14.11 -8.48 21.12
C GLU A 826 -13.76 -9.42 19.97
N GLU A 827 -12.73 -9.09 19.18
CA GLU A 827 -12.15 -9.94 18.12
C GLU A 827 -11.06 -10.90 18.64
N ASP A 828 -10.88 -10.98 19.97
CA ASP A 828 -9.90 -11.85 20.64
C ASP A 828 -8.44 -11.65 20.20
N LEU A 829 -8.07 -10.44 19.78
CA LEU A 829 -6.68 -10.07 19.45
C LEU A 829 -5.83 -9.73 20.68
N ILE A 830 -6.47 -9.34 21.80
CA ILE A 830 -5.85 -9.01 23.08
C ILE A 830 -6.65 -9.59 24.25
N ASN A 831 -6.03 -9.81 25.40
CA ASN A 831 -6.73 -10.28 26.61
C ASN A 831 -7.30 -9.11 27.45
N ASN A 832 -8.12 -9.42 28.47
CA ASN A 832 -8.74 -8.41 29.36
C ASN A 832 -7.69 -7.52 30.05
N ARG A 833 -6.59 -8.11 30.50
CA ARG A 833 -5.52 -7.37 31.19
C ARG A 833 -4.82 -6.38 30.25
N GLU A 834 -4.56 -6.78 29.00
CA GLU A 834 -3.97 -5.93 27.98
C GLU A 834 -4.92 -4.80 27.57
N MET A 835 -6.22 -5.09 27.46
CA MET A 835 -7.26 -4.08 27.26
C MET A 835 -7.18 -3.00 28.35
N ASP A 836 -7.22 -3.40 29.63
CA ASP A 836 -7.21 -2.47 30.77
C ASP A 836 -5.94 -1.61 30.81
N LEU A 837 -4.80 -2.16 30.39
CA LEU A 837 -3.53 -1.42 30.32
C LEU A 837 -3.51 -0.40 29.18
N LEU A 838 -4.25 -0.62 28.10
CA LEU A 838 -4.24 0.19 26.87
C LEU A 838 -5.38 1.22 26.83
N LEU A 839 -6.45 1.03 27.59
CA LEU A 839 -7.56 1.97 27.67
C LEU A 839 -7.10 3.33 28.20
N VAL A 840 -7.62 4.40 27.60
CA VAL A 840 -7.47 5.77 28.08
C VAL A 840 -8.61 6.05 29.06
N PRO A 841 -8.36 6.18 30.37
CA PRO A 841 -9.41 6.38 31.36
C PRO A 841 -9.91 7.82 31.30
N TYR A 842 -10.71 8.17 30.29
CA TYR A 842 -11.16 9.55 30.07
C TYR A 842 -12.46 9.91 30.83
N TRP A 843 -13.15 8.92 31.42
CA TRP A 843 -14.45 9.10 32.08
C TRP A 843 -14.49 8.60 33.53
N ALA A 844 -13.35 8.23 34.13
CA ALA A 844 -13.33 7.59 35.44
C ALA A 844 -13.70 8.58 36.57
N ASP A 845 -13.32 9.86 36.44
CA ASP A 845 -13.65 10.89 37.41
C ASP A 845 -13.74 12.27 36.73
N ARG A 846 -14.96 12.81 36.59
CA ARG A 846 -15.19 14.10 35.91
C ARG A 846 -14.68 15.29 36.73
N ASP A 847 -14.42 15.10 38.01
CA ASP A 847 -14.02 16.16 38.93
C ASP A 847 -12.51 16.45 38.87
N LEU A 848 -11.72 15.59 38.22
CA LEU A 848 -10.26 15.70 38.16
C LEU A 848 -9.74 16.75 37.18
N ASN A 849 -10.54 17.25 36.22
CA ASN A 849 -10.14 18.24 35.21
C ASN A 849 -8.71 18.02 34.63
N LEU A 850 -8.31 16.76 34.40
CA LEU A 850 -6.96 16.39 33.96
C LEU A 850 -7.02 15.31 32.87
N VAL A 851 -6.06 15.33 31.94
CA VAL A 851 -5.91 14.27 30.94
C VAL A 851 -5.25 13.06 31.58
N GLN A 852 -6.02 11.98 31.75
CA GLN A 852 -5.51 10.71 32.25
C GLN A 852 -4.97 9.87 31.09
N TRP A 853 -3.76 9.33 31.26
CA TRP A 853 -3.10 8.52 30.23
C TRP A 853 -3.18 7.02 30.56
N PRO A 854 -3.20 6.14 29.55
CA PRO A 854 -3.21 4.70 29.75
C PRO A 854 -2.11 4.19 30.70
N PRO A 855 -2.39 3.20 31.57
CA PRO A 855 -1.42 2.66 32.53
C PRO A 855 -0.07 2.23 31.93
N PHE A 856 -0.05 1.70 30.70
CA PHE A 856 1.21 1.32 30.04
C PHE A 856 2.16 2.51 29.80
N LEU A 857 1.62 3.73 29.65
CA LEU A 857 2.37 4.98 29.53
C LEU A 857 2.74 5.58 30.88
N LEU A 858 2.20 5.06 31.99
CA LEU A 858 2.48 5.49 33.35
C LEU A 858 3.36 4.51 34.14
N ALA A 859 3.64 3.34 33.56
CA ALA A 859 4.46 2.29 34.17
C ALA A 859 5.77 2.85 34.75
N SER A 860 6.00 2.51 36.03
CA SER A 860 7.13 2.90 36.89
C SER A 860 7.27 4.39 37.22
N LYS A 861 6.38 5.28 36.76
CA LYS A 861 6.53 6.74 36.96
C LYS A 861 6.24 7.19 38.39
N ILE A 862 5.21 6.65 39.04
CA ILE A 862 4.88 6.99 40.44
C ILE A 862 5.98 6.54 41.42
N PRO A 863 6.48 5.29 41.39
CA PRO A 863 7.58 4.88 42.27
C PRO A 863 8.84 5.74 42.08
N ILE A 864 9.19 6.06 40.83
CA ILE A 864 10.33 6.94 40.54
C ILE A 864 10.10 8.34 41.13
N ALA A 865 8.90 8.91 41.00
CA ALA A 865 8.57 10.21 41.58
C ALA A 865 8.63 10.20 43.12
N LEU A 866 8.21 9.10 43.76
CA LEU A 866 8.31 8.93 45.22
C LEU A 866 9.77 8.85 45.69
N ASP A 867 10.63 8.11 44.99
CA ASP A 867 12.07 8.04 45.27
C ASP A 867 12.73 9.41 45.05
N MET A 868 12.37 10.11 43.97
CA MET A 868 12.83 11.48 43.73
C MET A 868 12.45 12.42 44.87
N ALA A 869 11.21 12.34 45.38
CA ALA A 869 10.74 13.16 46.50
C ALA A 869 11.47 12.81 47.81
N LYS A 870 11.67 11.52 48.09
CA LYS A 870 12.39 11.03 49.28
C LYS A 870 13.83 11.53 49.35
N ASP A 871 14.53 11.53 48.21
CA ASP A 871 15.95 11.89 48.12
C ASP A 871 16.17 13.40 47.89
N SER A 872 15.10 14.17 47.71
CA SER A 872 15.18 15.61 47.51
C SER A 872 15.44 16.35 48.82
N LYS A 873 16.60 17.00 48.90
CA LYS A 873 17.03 17.86 50.03
C LYS A 873 17.15 19.35 49.63
N GLY A 874 16.65 19.71 48.44
CA GLY A 874 16.80 21.03 47.81
C GLY A 874 15.52 21.86 47.79
N LYS A 875 15.48 22.89 46.95
CA LYS A 875 14.30 23.75 46.75
C LYS A 875 13.22 22.99 45.98
N ASP A 876 11.94 23.19 46.34
CA ASP A 876 10.77 22.59 45.67
C ASP A 876 10.80 22.72 44.14
N ARG A 877 11.29 23.86 43.64
CA ARG A 877 11.43 24.13 42.20
C ARG A 877 12.31 23.10 41.48
N ASP A 878 13.34 22.57 42.13
CA ASP A 878 14.23 21.58 41.51
C ASP A 878 13.52 20.23 41.38
N LEU A 879 12.70 19.86 42.37
CA LEU A 879 11.86 18.67 42.30
C LEU A 879 10.77 18.83 41.24
N ILE A 880 10.09 19.98 41.19
CA ILE A 880 9.06 20.28 40.19
C ILE A 880 9.66 20.23 38.78
N ASN A 881 10.82 20.85 38.55
CA ASN A 881 11.50 20.80 37.25
C ASN A 881 11.89 19.38 36.84
N ARG A 882 12.29 18.54 37.80
CA ARG A 882 12.57 17.11 37.54
C ARG A 882 11.30 16.33 37.23
N LEU A 883 10.20 16.65 37.90
CA LEU A 883 8.90 16.03 37.64
C LEU A 883 8.34 16.41 36.26
N ASP A 884 8.44 17.69 35.90
CA ASP A 884 7.99 18.25 34.62
C ASP A 884 8.91 17.89 33.43
N SER A 885 10.06 17.26 33.68
CA SER A 885 10.92 16.74 32.62
C SER A 885 10.28 15.60 31.82
N ASP A 886 9.32 14.90 32.41
CA ASP A 886 8.47 13.90 31.78
C ASP A 886 7.00 14.24 32.01
N ASP A 887 6.36 14.76 30.97
CA ASP A 887 4.94 15.11 30.94
C ASP A 887 4.04 13.96 31.49
N TYR A 888 4.37 12.68 31.26
CA TYR A 888 3.60 11.57 31.80
C TYR A 888 3.77 11.40 33.32
N MET A 889 4.96 11.68 33.84
CA MET A 889 5.24 11.59 35.27
C MET A 889 4.53 12.72 36.02
N ALA A 890 4.58 13.94 35.50
CA ALA A 890 3.85 15.08 36.06
C ALA A 890 2.32 14.81 36.07
N CYS A 891 1.76 14.31 34.96
CA CYS A 891 0.35 13.92 34.89
C CYS A 891 0.02 12.82 35.92
N ALA A 892 0.82 11.75 36.01
CA ALA A 892 0.57 10.63 36.92
C ALA A 892 0.61 11.05 38.40
N VAL A 893 1.55 11.93 38.78
CA VAL A 893 1.65 12.44 40.16
C VAL A 893 0.43 13.28 40.52
N ARG A 894 0.00 14.19 39.62
CA ARG A 894 -1.21 15.00 39.82
C ARG A 894 -2.46 14.15 39.90
N GLU A 895 -2.62 13.19 38.98
CA GLU A 895 -3.74 12.25 38.97
C GLU A 895 -3.78 11.42 40.27
N CYS A 896 -2.64 10.90 40.73
CA CYS A 896 -2.55 10.11 41.95
C CYS A 896 -2.94 10.95 43.19
N TYR A 897 -2.44 12.19 43.30
CA TYR A 897 -2.75 13.09 44.42
C TYR A 897 -4.24 13.43 44.47
N LEU A 898 -4.83 13.80 43.33
CA LEU A 898 -6.23 14.16 43.28
C LEU A 898 -7.16 12.94 43.50
N SER A 899 -6.79 11.77 42.96
CA SER A 899 -7.52 10.52 43.22
C SER A 899 -7.48 10.15 44.71
N PHE A 900 -6.31 10.30 45.34
CA PHE A 900 -6.16 10.12 46.78
C PHE A 900 -7.07 11.08 47.56
N LYS A 901 -7.07 12.37 47.22
CA LYS A 901 -7.95 13.38 47.83
C LYS A 901 -9.43 13.00 47.71
N ASN A 902 -9.87 12.60 46.52
CA ASN A 902 -11.27 12.24 46.25
C ASN A 902 -11.69 10.98 47.02
N ILE A 903 -10.87 9.93 47.01
CA ILE A 903 -11.16 8.67 47.74
C ILE A 903 -11.25 8.93 49.24
N ILE A 904 -10.31 9.69 49.82
CA ILE A 904 -10.32 10.01 51.24
C ILE A 904 -11.56 10.85 51.62
N LYS A 905 -11.91 11.86 50.81
CA LYS A 905 -13.13 12.65 51.04
C LYS A 905 -14.40 11.81 50.94
N TYR A 906 -14.42 10.82 50.06
CA TYR A 906 -15.56 9.91 49.91
C TYR A 906 -15.72 8.95 51.09
N LEU A 907 -14.61 8.41 51.63
CA LEU A 907 -14.64 7.46 52.74
C LEU A 907 -15.02 8.12 54.09
N VAL A 908 -14.76 9.41 54.24
CA VAL A 908 -15.02 10.14 55.49
C VAL A 908 -16.39 10.81 55.44
N THR A 909 -17.35 10.29 56.21
CA THR A 909 -18.74 10.78 56.22
C THR A 909 -19.11 11.66 57.42
N GLY A 910 -18.25 11.76 58.45
CA GLY A 910 -18.51 12.58 59.64
C GLY A 910 -18.18 14.06 59.44
N GLU A 911 -19.04 14.98 59.87
CA GLU A 911 -18.88 16.43 59.66
C GLU A 911 -17.57 16.98 60.26
N ARG A 912 -17.23 16.56 61.49
CA ARG A 912 -16.01 17.02 62.19
C ARG A 912 -14.75 16.48 61.50
N GLU A 913 -14.77 15.22 61.10
CA GLU A 913 -13.67 14.56 60.41
C GLU A 913 -13.47 15.15 59.00
N GLN A 914 -14.55 15.49 58.29
CA GLN A 914 -14.49 16.18 57.00
C GLN A 914 -13.85 17.57 57.13
N GLU A 915 -14.20 18.35 58.15
CA GLU A 915 -13.55 19.65 58.40
C GLU A 915 -12.05 19.53 58.62
N ILE A 916 -11.61 18.52 59.38
CA ILE A 916 -10.19 18.28 59.67
C ILE A 916 -9.46 17.85 58.38
N ILE A 917 -10.02 16.90 57.64
CA ILE A 917 -9.44 16.42 56.38
C ILE A 917 -9.35 17.54 55.34
N ASN A 918 -10.38 18.39 55.23
CA ASN A 918 -10.33 19.56 54.35
C ASN A 918 -9.23 20.54 54.77
N LYS A 919 -9.08 20.84 56.07
CA LYS A 919 -7.99 21.70 56.57
C LYS A 919 -6.60 21.14 56.24
N ILE A 920 -6.41 19.82 56.32
CA ILE A 920 -5.15 19.16 55.97
C ILE A 920 -4.83 19.35 54.48
N PHE A 921 -5.79 19.05 53.59
CA PHE A 921 -5.58 19.22 52.15
C PHE A 921 -5.40 20.70 51.75
N ASP A 922 -6.13 21.62 52.37
CA ASP A 922 -6.01 23.06 52.12
C ASP A 922 -4.61 23.57 52.53
N GLU A 923 -4.06 23.08 53.63
CA GLU A 923 -2.71 23.45 54.07
C GLU A 923 -1.63 22.88 53.16
N ILE A 924 -1.78 21.61 52.73
CA ILE A 924 -0.89 21.00 51.72
C ILE A 924 -0.92 21.79 50.41
N GLU A 925 -2.10 22.21 49.95
CA GLU A 925 -2.24 22.99 48.72
C GLU A 925 -1.61 24.39 48.82
N LYS A 926 -1.74 25.06 49.97
CA LYS A 926 -1.01 26.32 50.22
C LYS A 926 0.50 26.13 50.17
N LEU A 927 1.01 25.03 50.75
CA LEU A 927 2.44 24.71 50.74
C LEU A 927 2.97 24.40 49.33
N ILE A 928 2.16 23.73 48.49
CA ILE A 928 2.46 23.50 47.07
C ILE A 928 2.55 24.83 46.32
N VAL A 929 1.57 25.73 46.48
CA VAL A 929 1.54 27.03 45.79
C VAL A 929 2.66 27.95 46.27
N ALA A 930 3.08 27.84 47.53
CA ALA A 930 4.14 28.64 48.12
C ALA A 930 5.57 28.11 47.84
N ASP A 931 5.74 27.01 47.11
CA ASP A 931 7.03 26.32 46.87
C ASP A 931 7.77 25.95 48.21
N LYS A 932 7.04 25.52 49.25
CA LYS A 932 7.60 25.21 50.59
C LYS A 932 7.31 23.81 51.12
N LEU A 933 6.78 22.93 50.28
CA LEU A 933 6.41 21.55 50.61
C LEU A 933 7.59 20.74 51.19
N ILE A 934 8.78 20.77 50.57
CA ILE A 934 9.94 19.97 51.04
C ILE A 934 10.53 20.57 52.33
N ALA A 935 10.39 21.88 52.52
CA ALA A 935 10.89 22.58 53.70
C ALA A 935 10.06 22.26 54.96
N GLU A 936 8.73 22.18 54.82
CA GLU A 936 7.79 22.03 55.94
C GLU A 936 7.37 20.56 56.16
N LEU A 937 7.37 19.70 55.12
CA LEU A 937 6.93 18.31 55.22
C LEU A 937 8.07 17.30 54.99
N LYS A 938 8.05 16.23 55.78
CA LYS A 938 9.05 15.16 55.71
C LYS A 938 8.76 14.19 54.55
N MET A 939 9.33 14.47 53.37
CA MET A 939 9.15 13.65 52.15
C MET A 939 9.59 12.19 52.30
N SER A 940 10.47 11.86 53.24
CA SER A 940 10.91 10.48 53.46
C SER A 940 9.80 9.54 53.94
N ALA A 941 8.69 10.08 54.46
CA ALA A 941 7.52 9.31 54.89
C ALA A 941 6.54 9.00 53.74
N LEU A 942 6.63 9.73 52.62
CA LEU A 942 5.70 9.64 51.49
C LEU A 942 5.64 8.23 50.84
N PRO A 943 6.75 7.49 50.66
CA PRO A 943 6.69 6.12 50.14
C PRO A 943 5.94 5.15 51.08
N ALA A 944 6.06 5.36 52.40
CA ALA A 944 5.34 4.54 53.38
C ALA A 944 3.84 4.81 53.34
N LEU A 945 3.44 6.08 53.22
CA LEU A 945 2.05 6.49 53.01
C LEU A 945 1.48 5.88 51.71
N SER A 946 2.24 5.95 50.62
CA SER A 946 1.83 5.35 49.33
C SER A 946 1.59 3.85 49.45
N ASN A 947 2.45 3.09 50.12
CA ASN A 947 2.26 1.66 50.32
C ASN A 947 1.00 1.35 51.15
N LYS A 948 0.75 2.12 52.22
CA LYS A 948 -0.46 1.97 53.04
C LYS A 948 -1.72 2.27 52.24
N PHE A 949 -1.66 3.27 51.37
CA PHE A 949 -2.77 3.60 50.48
C PHE A 949 -3.02 2.51 49.42
N VAL A 950 -1.97 1.88 48.89
CA VAL A 950 -2.12 0.73 47.97
C VAL A 950 -2.82 -0.44 48.67
N ASP A 951 -2.48 -0.72 49.93
CA ASP A 951 -3.15 -1.75 50.71
C ASP A 951 -4.62 -1.40 51.01
N LEU A 952 -4.91 -0.11 51.27
CA LEU A 952 -6.28 0.38 51.40
C LEU A 952 -7.07 0.17 50.11
N ILE A 953 -6.53 0.53 48.94
CA ILE A 953 -7.20 0.32 47.65
C ILE A 953 -7.49 -1.16 47.40
N LYS A 954 -6.55 -2.08 47.68
CA LYS A 954 -6.78 -3.53 47.50
C LYS A 954 -7.98 -4.02 48.32
N ILE A 955 -8.11 -3.55 49.56
CA ILE A 955 -9.23 -3.92 50.43
C ILE A 955 -10.54 -3.32 49.90
N LEU A 956 -10.51 -2.07 49.44
CA LEU A 956 -11.69 -1.43 48.83
C LEU A 956 -12.13 -2.11 47.53
N MET A 957 -11.18 -2.67 46.75
CA MET A 957 -11.49 -3.44 45.54
C MET A 957 -12.11 -4.81 45.84
N ASP A 958 -11.63 -5.50 46.88
CA ASP A 958 -12.19 -6.78 47.31
C ASP A 958 -13.58 -6.61 47.97
N ASN A 959 -13.81 -5.46 48.62
CA ASN A 959 -15.07 -5.00 49.22
C ASN A 959 -15.80 -6.07 50.06
N LYS A 960 -15.07 -6.75 50.96
CA LYS A 960 -15.62 -7.74 51.88
C LYS A 960 -16.05 -7.08 53.19
N GLU A 961 -17.22 -7.41 53.71
CA GLU A 961 -17.76 -6.85 54.97
C GLU A 961 -16.82 -7.09 56.17
N GLU A 962 -16.10 -8.22 56.17
CA GLU A 962 -15.17 -8.63 57.24
C GLU A 962 -13.94 -7.72 57.36
N ASP A 963 -13.59 -6.96 56.31
CA ASP A 963 -12.39 -6.12 56.28
C ASP A 963 -12.63 -4.69 56.80
N GLY A 964 -13.85 -4.36 57.25
CA GLY A 964 -14.19 -3.02 57.74
C GLY A 964 -13.28 -2.51 58.88
N GLY A 965 -12.88 -3.40 59.80
CA GLY A 965 -11.93 -3.06 60.87
C GLY A 965 -10.52 -2.75 60.37
N ARG A 966 -10.08 -3.40 59.28
CA ARG A 966 -8.79 -3.14 58.61
C ARG A 966 -8.78 -1.82 57.86
N VAL A 967 -9.91 -1.45 57.25
CA VAL A 967 -10.07 -0.14 56.59
C VAL A 967 -9.86 1.00 57.60
N VAL A 968 -10.52 0.93 58.77
CA VAL A 968 -10.37 1.92 59.84
C VAL A 968 -8.94 1.96 60.39
N PHE A 969 -8.29 0.80 60.53
CA PHE A 969 -6.91 0.73 61.00
C PHE A 969 -5.91 1.36 60.01
N LEU A 970 -6.06 1.09 58.71
CA LEU A 970 -5.23 1.69 57.67
C LEU A 970 -5.47 3.20 57.57
N PHE A 971 -6.72 3.64 57.70
CA PHE A 971 -7.09 5.05 57.68
C PHE A 971 -6.50 5.85 58.86
N LYS A 972 -6.34 5.24 60.04
CA LYS A 972 -5.69 5.88 61.20
C LYS A 972 -4.16 6.01 61.05
N ILE A 973 -3.55 5.23 60.16
CA ILE A 973 -2.09 5.17 59.96
C ILE A 973 -1.66 6.04 58.78
N CYS A 974 -2.51 6.16 57.76
CA CYS A 974 -2.40 7.14 56.69
C CYS A 974 -2.63 8.55 57.23
#